data_AF-A0A6J5BEG4-F1
#
_entry.id   AF-A0A6J5BEG4-F1
#
_cell.length_a   1.000
_cell.length_b   1.000
_cell.length_c   1.000
_cell.angle_alpha   90.00
_cell.angle_beta   90.00
_cell.angle_gamma   90.00
#
_symmetry.space_group_name_H-M   'P 1'
#
loop_
_entity.id
_entity.type
_entity.pdbx_description
1 polymer ?
#
loop_
_entity_poly.entity_id
_entity_poly.type
_entity_poly.pdbx_seq_one_letter_code
_entity_poly.pdbx_strand_id
1 'polypeptide(L)'
;MSTSLNTLIAKLNPTCRQAALLAANNCLARGHYEVDLEHLLLALLDEPASDVTLALRASRVDAHALRADIERELQRLKTGNTRTPVFSKHLIDLLEQAWLIASLDSQIGRIRSGHLLLALLTAPDLAQFAERMSPLLRDVRVTDLKHKFDEMTAGSREVERSNAAENAAEGVSDVAAPDSAPGAPSKTPALDTYTSNLTQRAREGKIDPVIGREGEIRQTIDILMRRRQNNPIMTGEAGVGKTAVVEGLALRIAADDVPAPLKGVALHVLDMGLLQAGASVKGEFENRLKNVIDEVKKSPHPIILFIDEAHTIIGAGGQAGQNDAANLLKPALARGELRTIAATTWSEYKKYFEKDAALARRFQVVKIEEPSEVLAAAMLRGMAALMEKHFNVRVLDDAITEAVRLSHRYISGRQLPDKAISVLDTACAKVALAHSSTPAAIDDTKKRLERIDAEIAALEREVASGALHDERLAELRSLREEDLKDLAEDEARYDKERTLVTEIVGLRAEIDAARVSSADAAQADKAQQARETLATRVAQLHALQGGQPMVPLQVDGHVVAEIVASWTGIPLGRMIKDEIQTVLNLQPLLAARVIGQDHALDAIAQRVRTASASLEDPNKPRGVFMFVGPSGVGKTETALALADVLYGGERKMVTINMSEYQEAHSVSGLKGSPPGYVGYGEGGVLTEAVRRNPYSVVLLDEVEKAHPDVLEMFFQVFDKGTMDDAEGREIDFRNTLIILTSNVGSQAVMQACLNKSAEELPDPDELAETLRPQLYKTFKPAFLGRMKVVPYYPISDDVLAEIIDLKLERIRRRIESNHKAVFEWDESLVDAVLARCTEVDSGARNVDHILNGTLLPEVAQQVLERIANGTAIERIAVRASEAGEFEYTVA
;
A
#
# COMPACT_ATOMS: atom_id res chain seq x y z
N MET A 1 -35.77 -1.42 -14.45
CA MET A 1 -34.85 -2.57 -14.34
C MET A 1 -33.50 -2.06 -14.74
N SER A 2 -32.58 -1.81 -13.80
CA SER A 2 -31.21 -1.41 -14.17
C SER A 2 -30.37 -2.68 -14.25
N THR A 3 -30.07 -3.11 -15.46
CA THR A 3 -29.21 -4.27 -15.72
C THR A 3 -27.80 -3.90 -15.23
N SER A 4 -27.16 -4.73 -14.40
CA SER A 4 -25.86 -4.34 -13.85
C SER A 4 -24.82 -4.24 -14.96
N LEU A 5 -24.08 -3.13 -15.01
CA LEU A 5 -23.09 -2.82 -16.05
C LEU A 5 -22.08 -3.95 -16.24
N ASN A 6 -21.65 -4.61 -15.16
CA ASN A 6 -20.72 -5.74 -15.20
C ASN A 6 -21.31 -6.95 -15.97
N THR A 7 -22.63 -7.16 -15.89
CA THR A 7 -23.30 -8.22 -16.64
C THR A 7 -23.33 -7.89 -18.13
N LEU A 8 -23.65 -6.64 -18.48
CA LEU A 8 -23.65 -6.19 -19.87
C LEU A 8 -22.25 -6.28 -20.50
N ILE A 9 -21.21 -5.90 -19.76
CA ILE A 9 -19.82 -6.03 -20.19
C ILE A 9 -19.42 -7.50 -20.38
N ALA A 10 -19.86 -8.40 -19.50
CA ALA A 10 -19.59 -9.84 -19.65
C ALA A 10 -20.30 -10.47 -20.85
N LYS A 11 -21.37 -9.84 -21.36
CA LYS A 11 -22.07 -10.27 -22.58
C LYS A 11 -21.46 -9.72 -23.86
N LEU A 12 -20.54 -8.76 -23.80
CA LEU A 12 -19.80 -8.30 -24.98
C LEU A 12 -18.89 -9.41 -25.52
N ASN A 13 -18.81 -9.53 -26.84
CA ASN A 13 -17.80 -10.38 -27.46
C ASN A 13 -16.38 -9.80 -27.22
N PRO A 14 -15.30 -10.58 -27.46
CA PRO A 14 -13.94 -10.13 -27.20
C PRO A 14 -13.58 -8.81 -27.90
N THR A 15 -14.04 -8.62 -29.14
CA THR A 15 -13.80 -7.40 -29.93
C THR A 15 -14.45 -6.17 -29.29
N CYS A 16 -15.74 -6.23 -28.93
CA CYS A 16 -16.44 -5.14 -28.26
C CYS A 16 -15.88 -4.87 -26.86
N ARG A 17 -15.47 -5.91 -26.12
CA ARG A 17 -14.83 -5.75 -24.81
C ARG A 17 -13.48 -5.05 -24.92
N GLN A 18 -12.68 -5.40 -25.92
CA GLN A 18 -11.41 -4.73 -26.21
C GLN A 18 -11.67 -3.27 -26.66
N ALA A 19 -12.67 -3.02 -27.50
CA ALA A 19 -13.04 -1.68 -27.92
C ALA A 19 -13.52 -0.81 -26.74
N ALA A 20 -14.26 -1.37 -25.77
CA ALA A 20 -14.67 -0.66 -24.56
C ALA A 20 -13.48 -0.29 -23.65
N LEU A 21 -12.47 -1.17 -23.56
CA LEU A 21 -11.21 -0.87 -22.86
C LEU A 21 -10.42 0.24 -23.57
N LEU A 22 -10.31 0.16 -24.90
CA LEU A 22 -9.67 1.19 -25.71
C LEU A 22 -10.41 2.54 -25.61
N ALA A 23 -11.73 2.53 -25.57
CA ALA A 23 -12.55 3.72 -25.35
C ALA A 23 -12.26 4.37 -23.99
N ALA A 24 -12.11 3.57 -22.93
CA ALA A 24 -11.74 4.07 -21.60
C ALA A 24 -10.31 4.66 -21.58
N ASN A 25 -9.35 4.00 -22.23
CA ASN A 25 -7.98 4.50 -22.37
C ASN A 25 -7.93 5.80 -23.20
N ASN A 26 -8.70 5.88 -24.28
CA ASN A 26 -8.80 7.08 -25.12
C ASN A 26 -9.46 8.25 -24.36
N CYS A 27 -10.45 7.96 -23.50
CA CYS A 27 -11.08 8.95 -22.62
C CYS A 27 -10.06 9.51 -21.61
N LEU A 28 -9.26 8.63 -20.98
CA LEU A 28 -8.18 9.00 -20.07
C LEU A 28 -7.10 9.84 -20.78
N ALA A 29 -6.62 9.39 -21.93
CA ALA A 29 -5.57 10.07 -22.69
C ALA A 29 -5.98 11.48 -23.15
N ARG A 30 -7.27 11.70 -23.42
CA ARG A 30 -7.83 13.00 -23.81
C ARG A 30 -8.32 13.83 -22.60
N GLY A 31 -8.26 13.29 -21.39
CA GLY A 31 -8.67 13.98 -20.17
C GLY A 31 -10.17 14.26 -20.05
N HIS A 32 -11.01 13.45 -20.69
CA HIS A 32 -12.47 13.57 -20.64
C HIS A 32 -13.04 13.03 -19.31
N TYR A 33 -14.22 13.53 -18.92
CA TYR A 33 -14.83 13.17 -17.62
C TYR A 33 -15.53 11.80 -17.64
N GLU A 34 -16.18 11.45 -18.75
CA GLU A 34 -16.96 10.22 -18.90
C GLU A 34 -16.62 9.52 -20.22
N VAL A 35 -16.65 8.19 -20.21
CA VAL A 35 -16.54 7.37 -21.42
C VAL A 35 -17.92 7.36 -22.09
N ASP A 36 -18.03 8.09 -23.20
CA ASP A 36 -19.28 8.26 -23.94
C ASP A 36 -19.31 7.46 -25.27
N LEU A 37 -20.47 7.46 -25.94
CA LEU A 37 -20.76 6.71 -27.18
C LEU A 37 -19.72 6.94 -28.30
N GLU A 38 -19.22 8.18 -28.44
CA GLU A 38 -18.22 8.59 -29.44
C GLU A 38 -16.90 7.82 -29.25
N HIS A 39 -16.50 7.56 -28.00
CA HIS A 39 -15.26 6.85 -27.69
C HIS A 39 -15.34 5.39 -28.08
N LEU A 40 -16.49 4.75 -27.82
CA LEU A 40 -16.73 3.35 -28.16
C LEU A 40 -16.83 3.17 -29.69
N LEU A 41 -17.56 4.05 -30.37
CA LEU A 41 -17.72 3.97 -31.82
C LEU A 41 -16.38 4.20 -32.55
N LEU A 42 -15.56 5.15 -32.09
CA LEU A 42 -14.22 5.36 -32.63
C LEU A 42 -13.34 4.10 -32.48
N ALA A 43 -13.34 3.48 -31.29
CA ALA A 43 -12.58 2.26 -31.04
C ALA A 43 -13.06 1.05 -31.89
N LEU A 44 -14.35 0.99 -32.21
CA LEU A 44 -14.91 -0.05 -33.09
C LEU A 44 -14.57 0.17 -34.58
N LEU A 45 -14.37 1.43 -35.00
CA LEU A 45 -13.95 1.78 -36.35
C LEU A 45 -12.46 1.51 -36.61
N ASP A 46 -11.63 1.51 -35.57
CA ASP A 46 -10.20 1.18 -35.67
C ASP A 46 -9.95 -0.31 -36.01
N GLU A 47 -10.90 -1.20 -35.73
CA GLU A 47 -10.85 -2.60 -36.15
C GLU A 47 -11.49 -2.76 -37.56
N PRO A 48 -10.70 -2.99 -38.62
CA PRO A 48 -11.22 -3.02 -40.00
C PRO A 48 -12.09 -4.26 -40.30
N ALA A 49 -12.03 -5.28 -39.44
CA ALA A 49 -12.77 -6.54 -39.55
C ALA A 49 -13.95 -6.64 -38.57
N SER A 50 -14.38 -5.53 -37.97
CA SER A 50 -15.56 -5.46 -37.09
C SER A 50 -16.86 -5.46 -37.90
N ASP A 51 -17.96 -5.89 -37.28
CA ASP A 51 -19.29 -5.84 -37.90
C ASP A 51 -19.69 -4.41 -38.27
N VAL A 52 -19.30 -3.42 -37.46
CA VAL A 52 -19.56 -1.98 -37.71
C VAL A 52 -18.94 -1.57 -39.04
N THR A 53 -17.65 -1.83 -39.23
CA THR A 53 -16.92 -1.44 -40.45
C THR A 53 -17.48 -2.15 -41.68
N LEU A 54 -17.87 -3.42 -41.55
CA LEU A 54 -18.48 -4.18 -42.64
C LEU A 54 -19.90 -3.70 -42.97
N ALA A 55 -20.72 -3.39 -41.96
CA ALA A 55 -22.06 -2.85 -42.14
C ALA A 55 -22.04 -1.45 -42.80
N LEU A 56 -21.05 -0.62 -42.46
CA LEU A 56 -20.81 0.68 -43.10
C LEU A 56 -20.42 0.51 -44.57
N ARG A 57 -19.49 -0.42 -44.87
CA ARG A 57 -19.08 -0.75 -46.25
C ARG A 57 -20.25 -1.27 -47.08
N ALA A 58 -21.07 -2.17 -46.53
CA ALA A 58 -22.27 -2.71 -47.17
C ALA A 58 -23.32 -1.61 -47.43
N SER A 59 -23.40 -0.62 -46.54
CA SER A 59 -24.28 0.55 -46.68
C SER A 59 -23.71 1.65 -47.59
N ARG A 60 -22.48 1.52 -48.10
CA ARG A 60 -21.73 2.53 -48.88
C ARG A 60 -21.45 3.83 -48.11
N VAL A 61 -21.30 3.74 -46.80
CA VAL A 61 -20.89 4.86 -45.94
C VAL A 61 -19.36 4.87 -45.83
N ASP A 62 -18.74 6.05 -46.00
CA ASP A 62 -17.30 6.21 -45.88
C ASP A 62 -16.87 6.21 -44.40
N ALA A 63 -16.16 5.16 -44.00
CA ALA A 63 -15.67 4.99 -42.63
C ALA A 63 -14.59 6.04 -42.25
N HIS A 64 -13.81 6.54 -43.21
CA HIS A 64 -12.81 7.57 -42.93
C HIS A 64 -13.46 8.93 -42.65
N ALA A 65 -14.49 9.29 -43.41
CA ALA A 65 -15.27 10.50 -43.18
C ALA A 65 -16.01 10.43 -41.84
N LEU A 66 -16.63 9.29 -41.52
CA LEU A 66 -17.30 9.06 -40.23
C LEU A 66 -16.33 9.18 -39.05
N ARG A 67 -15.12 8.62 -39.17
CA ARG A 67 -14.07 8.76 -38.16
C ARG A 67 -13.70 10.23 -37.93
N ALA A 68 -13.50 11.00 -39.00
CA ALA A 68 -13.13 12.42 -38.89
C ALA A 68 -14.23 13.26 -38.20
N ASP A 69 -15.50 12.94 -38.43
CA ASP A 69 -16.62 13.61 -37.75
C ASP A 69 -16.66 13.27 -36.25
N ILE A 70 -16.48 11.99 -35.89
CA ILE A 70 -16.45 11.54 -34.48
C ILE A 70 -15.26 12.16 -33.74
N GLU A 71 -14.07 12.22 -34.36
CA GLU A 71 -12.90 12.87 -33.76
C GLU A 71 -13.13 14.38 -33.54
N ARG A 72 -13.87 15.06 -34.42
CA ARG A 72 -14.26 16.47 -34.25
C ARG A 72 -15.24 16.67 -33.10
N GLU A 73 -16.20 15.75 -32.91
CA GLU A 73 -17.12 15.80 -31.76
C GLU A 73 -16.40 15.52 -30.44
N LEU A 74 -15.45 14.58 -30.42
CA LEU A 74 -14.63 14.32 -29.23
C LEU A 74 -13.85 15.55 -28.78
N GLN A 75 -13.37 16.40 -29.69
CA GLN A 75 -12.69 17.66 -29.36
C GLN A 75 -13.61 18.70 -28.70
N ARG A 76 -14.93 18.57 -28.82
CA ARG A 76 -15.90 19.48 -28.20
C ARG A 76 -16.25 19.08 -26.76
N LEU A 77 -15.87 17.87 -26.33
CA LEU A 77 -16.12 17.40 -24.97
C LEU A 77 -15.24 18.17 -23.97
N LYS A 78 -15.72 18.30 -22.73
CA LYS A 78 -14.99 18.99 -21.66
C LYS A 78 -13.76 18.16 -21.25
N THR A 79 -12.62 18.81 -21.15
CA THR A 79 -11.32 18.24 -20.74
C THR A 79 -10.90 18.74 -19.36
N GLY A 80 -10.07 17.97 -18.64
CA GLY A 80 -9.45 18.38 -17.37
C GLY A 80 -9.72 17.43 -16.18
N ASN A 81 -10.15 16.19 -16.44
CA ASN A 81 -10.40 15.22 -15.38
C ASN A 81 -9.10 14.56 -14.88
N THR A 82 -8.86 14.60 -13.56
CA THR A 82 -7.73 13.92 -12.89
C THR A 82 -8.12 12.60 -12.24
N ARG A 83 -9.40 12.18 -12.37
CA ARG A 83 -9.93 10.92 -11.82
C ARG A 83 -10.17 9.89 -12.93
N THR A 84 -10.32 8.62 -12.54
CA THR A 84 -10.72 7.55 -13.47
C THR A 84 -12.11 7.85 -14.06
N PRO A 85 -12.28 7.90 -15.39
CA PRO A 85 -13.55 8.24 -16.01
C PRO A 85 -14.56 7.11 -15.81
N VAL A 86 -15.82 7.50 -15.62
CA VAL A 86 -16.96 6.57 -15.47
C VAL A 86 -17.69 6.47 -16.80
N PHE A 87 -18.42 5.37 -17.05
CA PHE A 87 -19.24 5.24 -18.26
C PHE A 87 -20.44 6.20 -18.21
N SER A 88 -20.71 6.87 -19.34
CA SER A 88 -21.87 7.75 -19.47
C SER A 88 -23.16 6.94 -19.36
N LYS A 89 -24.25 7.57 -18.90
CA LYS A 89 -25.57 6.92 -18.84
C LYS A 89 -26.01 6.42 -20.22
N HIS A 90 -25.71 7.18 -21.28
CA HIS A 90 -26.04 6.84 -22.66
C HIS A 90 -25.31 5.59 -23.14
N LEU A 91 -24.06 5.39 -22.71
CA LEU A 91 -23.31 4.18 -23.00
C LEU A 91 -23.93 2.94 -22.34
N ILE A 92 -24.42 3.08 -21.10
CA ILE A 92 -25.14 2.01 -20.40
C ILE A 92 -26.45 1.68 -21.14
N ASP A 93 -27.22 2.70 -21.52
CA ASP A 93 -28.47 2.54 -22.27
C ASP A 93 -28.22 1.82 -23.62
N LEU A 94 -27.12 2.14 -24.32
CA LEU A 94 -26.70 1.46 -25.55
C LEU A 94 -26.47 -0.04 -25.32
N LEU A 95 -25.75 -0.40 -24.26
CA LEU A 95 -25.45 -1.79 -23.93
C LEU A 95 -26.71 -2.59 -23.57
N GLU A 96 -27.65 -1.97 -22.84
CA GLU A 96 -28.94 -2.59 -22.51
C GLU A 96 -29.78 -2.86 -23.76
N GLN A 97 -29.88 -1.87 -24.66
CA GLN A 97 -30.64 -2.03 -25.91
C GLN A 97 -29.97 -3.05 -26.85
N ALA A 98 -28.64 -3.05 -26.94
CA ALA A 98 -27.91 -4.01 -27.75
C ALA A 98 -28.05 -5.44 -27.22
N TRP A 99 -28.10 -5.62 -25.89
CA TRP A 99 -28.40 -6.91 -25.29
C TRP A 99 -29.81 -7.40 -25.62
N LEU A 100 -30.81 -6.52 -25.56
CA LEU A 100 -32.18 -6.87 -25.91
C LEU A 100 -32.26 -7.36 -27.36
N ILE A 101 -31.60 -6.67 -28.29
CA ILE A 101 -31.53 -7.06 -29.70
C ILE A 101 -30.80 -8.40 -29.86
N ALA A 102 -29.61 -8.56 -29.27
CA ALA A 102 -28.83 -9.80 -29.37
C ALA A 102 -29.55 -11.01 -28.75
N SER A 103 -30.30 -10.81 -27.66
CA SER A 103 -31.04 -11.88 -26.98
C SER A 103 -32.24 -12.42 -27.78
N LEU A 104 -32.79 -11.61 -28.69
CA LEU A 104 -33.87 -12.01 -29.58
C LEU A 104 -33.37 -12.79 -30.79
N ASP A 105 -32.09 -12.60 -31.15
CA ASP A 105 -31.46 -13.32 -32.24
C ASP A 105 -30.97 -14.68 -31.74
N SER A 106 -31.84 -15.68 -31.86
CA SER A 106 -31.79 -17.01 -31.23
C SER A 106 -30.53 -17.88 -31.45
N GLN A 107 -29.50 -17.36 -32.13
CA GLN A 107 -28.23 -18.05 -32.37
C GLN A 107 -27.01 -17.42 -31.70
N ILE A 108 -27.10 -16.21 -31.13
CA ILE A 108 -25.92 -15.46 -30.67
C ILE A 108 -26.04 -15.11 -29.17
N GLY A 109 -25.37 -15.89 -28.31
CA GLY A 109 -25.36 -15.66 -26.85
C GLY A 109 -24.53 -14.46 -26.36
N ARG A 110 -24.10 -13.55 -27.26
CA ARG A 110 -23.16 -12.44 -27.00
C ARG A 110 -23.49 -11.19 -27.84
N ILE A 111 -23.21 -10.01 -27.31
CA ILE A 111 -23.34 -8.72 -27.98
C ILE A 111 -22.15 -8.51 -28.93
N ARG A 112 -22.40 -8.55 -30.23
CA ARG A 112 -21.43 -8.17 -31.29
C ARG A 112 -21.52 -6.69 -31.65
N SER A 113 -20.53 -6.16 -32.34
CA SER A 113 -20.46 -4.72 -32.65
C SER A 113 -21.59 -4.26 -33.59
N GLY A 114 -22.12 -5.16 -34.43
CA GLY A 114 -23.28 -4.89 -35.26
C GLY A 114 -24.57 -4.68 -34.45
N HIS A 115 -24.71 -5.35 -33.30
CA HIS A 115 -25.83 -5.15 -32.39
C HIS A 115 -25.74 -3.80 -31.68
N LEU A 116 -24.53 -3.34 -31.36
CA LEU A 116 -24.30 -2.00 -30.81
C LEU A 116 -24.68 -0.93 -31.85
N LEU A 117 -24.27 -1.09 -33.11
CA LEU A 117 -24.66 -0.17 -34.19
C LEU A 117 -26.18 -0.16 -34.41
N LEU A 118 -26.82 -1.34 -34.42
CA LEU A 118 -28.25 -1.46 -34.59
C LEU A 118 -29.02 -0.82 -33.42
N ALA A 119 -28.54 -0.99 -32.18
CA ALA A 119 -29.10 -0.35 -30.99
C ALA A 119 -28.98 1.18 -31.04
N LEU A 120 -27.80 1.67 -31.43
CA LEU A 120 -27.51 3.11 -31.57
C LEU A 120 -28.46 3.78 -32.57
N LEU A 121 -28.79 3.09 -33.67
CA LEU A 121 -29.63 3.65 -34.74
C LEU A 121 -31.14 3.41 -34.56
N THR A 122 -31.54 2.46 -33.71
CA THR A 122 -32.96 2.07 -33.56
C THR A 122 -33.61 2.66 -32.29
N ALA A 123 -32.84 2.84 -31.21
CA ALA A 123 -33.39 3.39 -29.98
C ALA A 123 -33.62 4.91 -30.12
N PRO A 124 -34.82 5.45 -29.80
CA PRO A 124 -35.18 6.85 -30.09
C PRO A 124 -34.22 7.88 -29.49
N ASP A 125 -33.78 7.65 -28.25
CA ASP A 125 -32.87 8.56 -27.55
C ASP A 125 -31.45 8.48 -28.13
N LEU A 126 -30.97 7.27 -28.46
CA LEU A 126 -29.61 7.05 -28.98
C LEU A 126 -29.46 7.47 -30.46
N ALA A 127 -30.53 7.35 -31.26
CA ALA A 127 -30.53 7.75 -32.66
C ALA A 127 -30.32 9.27 -32.81
N GLN A 128 -30.82 10.08 -31.88
CA GLN A 128 -30.56 11.53 -31.86
C GLN A 128 -29.08 11.83 -31.60
N PHE A 129 -28.42 11.05 -30.73
CA PHE A 129 -26.98 11.16 -30.52
C PHE A 129 -26.19 10.73 -31.77
N ALA A 130 -26.61 9.65 -32.44
CA ALA A 130 -26.00 9.21 -33.69
C ALA A 130 -26.06 10.29 -34.78
N GLU A 131 -27.20 10.96 -34.95
CA GLU A 131 -27.35 12.08 -35.90
C GLU A 131 -26.48 13.28 -35.55
N ARG A 132 -26.28 13.55 -34.25
CA ARG A 132 -25.37 14.60 -33.78
C ARG A 132 -23.91 14.27 -34.04
N MET A 133 -23.53 12.99 -33.91
CA MET A 133 -22.15 12.53 -34.12
C MET A 133 -21.72 12.63 -35.57
N SER A 134 -22.56 12.16 -36.50
CA SER A 134 -22.33 12.35 -37.93
C SER A 134 -23.62 12.14 -38.73
N PRO A 135 -23.92 13.01 -39.71
CA PRO A 135 -25.06 12.82 -40.62
C PRO A 135 -24.93 11.53 -41.45
N LEU A 136 -23.71 11.00 -41.62
CA LEU A 136 -23.42 9.77 -42.37
C LEU A 136 -24.05 8.53 -41.75
N LEU A 137 -24.34 8.55 -40.45
CA LEU A 137 -25.00 7.43 -39.77
C LEU A 137 -26.46 7.24 -40.20
N ARG A 138 -27.09 8.26 -40.79
CA ARG A 138 -28.45 8.17 -41.38
C ARG A 138 -28.48 7.32 -42.64
N ASP A 139 -27.37 7.28 -43.39
CA ASP A 139 -27.26 6.55 -44.65
C ASP A 139 -27.03 5.03 -44.43
N VAL A 140 -26.86 4.60 -43.18
CA VAL A 140 -26.78 3.18 -42.81
C VAL A 140 -28.12 2.50 -43.02
N ARG A 141 -28.14 1.36 -43.73
CA ARG A 141 -29.38 0.62 -44.04
C ARG A 141 -29.85 -0.20 -42.84
N VAL A 142 -30.49 0.47 -41.88
CA VAL A 142 -30.97 -0.14 -40.63
C VAL A 142 -31.92 -1.32 -40.86
N THR A 143 -32.79 -1.26 -41.88
CA THR A 143 -33.71 -2.36 -42.22
C THR A 143 -32.97 -3.62 -42.68
N ASP A 144 -31.90 -3.44 -43.46
CA ASP A 144 -31.08 -4.55 -43.92
C ASP A 144 -30.27 -5.11 -42.74
N LEU A 145 -29.75 -4.25 -41.85
CA LEU A 145 -28.99 -4.69 -40.68
C LEU A 145 -29.87 -5.47 -39.68
N LYS A 146 -31.16 -5.14 -39.60
CA LYS A 146 -32.14 -5.81 -38.73
C LYS A 146 -32.62 -7.16 -39.28
N HIS A 147 -32.80 -7.28 -40.60
CA HIS A 147 -33.41 -8.46 -41.22
C HIS A 147 -32.40 -9.39 -41.91
N LYS A 148 -31.20 -8.88 -42.23
CA LYS A 148 -30.14 -9.58 -42.97
C LYS A 148 -28.79 -9.39 -42.28
N PHE A 149 -28.79 -9.54 -40.97
CA PHE A 149 -27.63 -9.29 -40.11
C PHE A 149 -26.38 -10.10 -40.56
N ASP A 150 -26.55 -11.39 -40.85
CA ASP A 150 -25.45 -12.26 -41.29
C ASP A 150 -24.92 -11.91 -42.69
N GLU A 151 -25.79 -11.46 -43.62
CA GLU A 151 -25.35 -11.02 -44.96
C GLU A 151 -24.55 -9.72 -44.88
N MET A 152 -24.97 -8.79 -44.01
CA MET A 152 -24.31 -7.49 -43.84
C MET A 152 -22.99 -7.57 -43.07
N THR A 153 -22.83 -8.60 -42.25
CA THR A 153 -21.62 -8.82 -41.42
C THR A 153 -20.76 -9.98 -41.93
N ALA A 154 -21.03 -10.47 -43.14
CA ALA A 154 -20.27 -11.54 -43.77
C ALA A 154 -18.78 -11.16 -43.91
N GLY A 155 -17.90 -12.01 -43.37
CA GLY A 155 -16.45 -11.76 -43.32
C GLY A 155 -15.96 -11.10 -42.04
N SER A 156 -16.84 -10.86 -41.07
CA SER A 156 -16.47 -10.36 -39.74
C SER A 156 -15.66 -11.37 -38.95
N ARG A 157 -14.63 -10.86 -38.26
CA ARG A 157 -13.86 -11.63 -37.26
C ARG A 157 -14.71 -12.02 -36.06
N GLU A 158 -15.85 -11.35 -35.87
CA GLU A 158 -16.78 -11.56 -34.75
C GLU A 158 -17.71 -12.76 -34.96
N VAL A 159 -17.67 -13.40 -36.14
CA VAL A 159 -18.34 -14.67 -36.39
C VAL A 159 -17.51 -15.79 -35.76
N GLU A 160 -17.96 -16.32 -34.62
CA GLU A 160 -17.40 -17.55 -34.05
C GLU A 160 -17.64 -18.70 -35.05
N ARG A 161 -16.59 -19.12 -35.78
CA ARG A 161 -16.61 -20.38 -36.55
C ARG A 161 -16.80 -21.52 -35.54
N SER A 162 -17.94 -22.19 -35.63
CA SER A 162 -18.24 -23.42 -34.90
C SER A 162 -17.27 -24.54 -35.29
N ASN A 163 -16.10 -24.59 -34.64
CA ASN A 163 -15.17 -25.72 -34.68
C ASN A 163 -15.75 -26.90 -33.87
N ALA A 164 -16.85 -27.47 -34.36
CA ALA A 164 -17.52 -28.64 -33.77
C ALA A 164 -17.76 -29.78 -34.77
N ALA A 165 -17.14 -29.78 -35.97
CA ALA A 165 -17.51 -30.74 -37.01
C ALA A 165 -16.39 -31.49 -37.77
N GLU A 166 -15.09 -31.22 -37.60
CA GLU A 166 -14.08 -31.77 -38.55
C GLU A 166 -12.80 -32.43 -37.97
N ASN A 167 -12.79 -32.94 -36.73
CA ASN A 167 -11.64 -33.76 -36.26
C ASN A 167 -12.05 -34.95 -35.38
N ALA A 168 -12.82 -35.90 -35.94
CA ALA A 168 -13.00 -37.23 -35.34
C ALA A 168 -13.51 -38.30 -36.34
N ALA A 169 -12.91 -38.38 -37.53
CA ALA A 169 -12.99 -39.58 -38.35
C ALA A 169 -11.55 -40.03 -38.71
N GLU A 170 -11.28 -41.32 -38.51
CA GLU A 170 -9.98 -42.04 -38.58
C GLU A 170 -9.10 -41.90 -37.32
N GLY A 171 -8.70 -42.95 -36.58
CA GLY A 171 -8.86 -44.40 -36.70
C GLY A 171 -8.41 -45.09 -35.39
N VAL A 172 -8.83 -46.34 -35.25
CA VAL A 172 -8.93 -47.19 -34.05
C VAL A 172 -7.59 -47.82 -33.60
N SER A 173 -7.32 -47.88 -32.29
CA SER A 173 -6.84 -49.10 -31.60
C SER A 173 -6.90 -48.98 -30.06
N ASP A 174 -7.51 -50.00 -29.44
CA ASP A 174 -7.77 -50.27 -28.02
C ASP A 174 -6.65 -49.90 -27.02
N VAL A 175 -7.01 -49.34 -25.84
CA VAL A 175 -6.93 -49.97 -24.49
C VAL A 175 -7.71 -49.09 -23.47
N ALA A 176 -8.48 -49.74 -22.59
CA ALA A 176 -9.52 -49.23 -21.68
C ALA A 176 -9.11 -48.24 -20.56
N ALA A 177 -9.94 -47.19 -20.34
CA ALA A 177 -10.35 -46.61 -19.04
C ALA A 177 -11.40 -45.46 -19.24
N PRO A 178 -12.30 -45.18 -18.27
CA PRO A 178 -13.66 -44.66 -18.56
C PRO A 178 -13.88 -43.14 -18.40
N ASP A 179 -14.86 -42.67 -19.19
CA ASP A 179 -15.79 -41.55 -19.05
C ASP A 179 -15.30 -40.14 -18.67
N SER A 180 -15.18 -39.27 -19.68
CA SER A 180 -15.93 -38.00 -19.71
C SER A 180 -15.87 -37.35 -21.10
N ALA A 181 -17.02 -37.38 -21.81
CA ALA A 181 -17.28 -36.55 -22.99
C ALA A 181 -17.94 -35.23 -22.56
N PRO A 182 -17.63 -34.08 -23.20
CA PRO A 182 -18.22 -32.79 -22.84
C PRO A 182 -19.55 -32.60 -23.60
N GLY A 183 -20.67 -32.58 -22.87
CA GLY A 183 -22.00 -32.37 -23.47
C GLY A 183 -23.21 -32.82 -22.64
N ALA A 184 -23.04 -33.26 -21.40
CA ALA A 184 -24.14 -33.49 -20.48
C ALA A 184 -24.32 -32.28 -19.54
N PRO A 185 -25.57 -31.84 -19.22
CA PRO A 185 -25.78 -30.90 -18.13
C PRO A 185 -25.17 -31.51 -16.85
N SER A 186 -24.32 -30.75 -16.16
CA SER A 186 -23.69 -31.25 -14.94
C SER A 186 -24.78 -31.62 -13.91
N LYS A 187 -24.52 -32.64 -13.09
CA LYS A 187 -25.46 -33.08 -12.05
C LYS A 187 -25.66 -32.02 -10.95
N THR A 188 -24.84 -30.95 -10.93
CA THR A 188 -24.75 -29.91 -9.90
C THR A 188 -24.43 -28.53 -10.51
N PRO A 189 -25.35 -27.93 -11.28
CA PRO A 189 -25.10 -26.70 -12.03
C PRO A 189 -24.86 -25.47 -11.13
N ALA A 190 -25.47 -25.39 -9.94
CA ALA A 190 -25.24 -24.27 -9.03
C ALA A 190 -23.87 -24.34 -8.36
N LEU A 191 -23.42 -25.54 -7.95
CA LEU A 191 -22.08 -25.72 -7.39
C LEU A 191 -20.99 -25.37 -8.42
N ASP A 192 -21.10 -25.84 -9.66
CA ASP A 192 -20.07 -25.57 -10.67
C ASP A 192 -19.98 -24.08 -11.06
N THR A 193 -21.09 -23.34 -10.93
CA THR A 193 -21.15 -21.92 -11.29
C THR A 193 -20.72 -21.01 -10.15
N TYR A 194 -21.15 -21.28 -8.92
CA TYR A 194 -20.98 -20.38 -7.76
C TYR A 194 -19.89 -20.83 -6.79
N THR A 195 -19.24 -21.97 -7.04
CA THR A 195 -18.17 -22.47 -6.18
C THR A 195 -16.95 -22.95 -6.97
N SER A 196 -15.79 -22.97 -6.31
CA SER A 196 -14.56 -23.57 -6.87
C SER A 196 -14.08 -24.73 -6.02
N ASN A 197 -13.76 -25.86 -6.66
CA ASN A 197 -13.33 -27.08 -5.96
C ASN A 197 -11.83 -27.04 -5.63
N LEU A 198 -11.49 -26.78 -4.37
CA LEU A 198 -10.10 -26.74 -3.90
C LEU A 198 -9.46 -28.12 -3.87
N THR A 199 -10.20 -29.16 -3.49
CA THR A 199 -9.68 -30.54 -3.46
C THR A 199 -9.27 -31.04 -4.84
N GLN A 200 -9.98 -30.64 -5.89
CA GLN A 200 -9.60 -30.93 -7.27
C GLN A 200 -8.35 -30.15 -7.68
N ARG A 201 -8.30 -28.84 -7.39
CA ARG A 201 -7.10 -28.02 -7.65
C ARG A 201 -5.86 -28.53 -6.93
N ALA A 202 -6.01 -29.04 -5.71
CA ALA A 202 -4.94 -29.70 -4.96
C ALA A 202 -4.42 -30.95 -5.70
N ARG A 203 -5.31 -31.82 -6.20
CA ARG A 203 -4.92 -33.01 -6.99
C ARG A 203 -4.24 -32.65 -8.31
N GLU A 204 -4.62 -31.53 -8.91
CA GLU A 204 -4.01 -30.98 -10.12
C GLU A 204 -2.67 -30.25 -9.85
N GLY A 205 -2.24 -30.11 -8.60
CA GLY A 205 -1.01 -29.39 -8.23
C GLY A 205 -1.10 -27.87 -8.44
N LYS A 206 -2.31 -27.29 -8.44
CA LYS A 206 -2.58 -25.85 -8.64
C LYS A 206 -2.79 -25.07 -7.32
N ILE A 207 -2.33 -25.64 -6.22
CA ILE A 207 -2.38 -25.04 -4.88
C ILE A 207 -0.95 -25.00 -4.36
N ASP A 208 -0.55 -23.86 -3.82
CA ASP A 208 0.78 -23.63 -3.28
C ASP A 208 1.01 -24.47 -2.01
N PRO A 209 2.25 -24.89 -1.72
CA PRO A 209 2.55 -25.64 -0.52
C PRO A 209 2.29 -24.80 0.73
N VAL A 210 1.53 -25.35 1.67
CA VAL A 210 1.21 -24.69 2.93
C VAL A 210 2.15 -25.20 4.02
N ILE A 211 3.00 -24.32 4.56
CA ILE A 211 3.99 -24.63 5.60
C ILE A 211 3.63 -23.85 6.87
N GLY A 212 3.81 -24.46 8.04
CA GLY A 212 3.75 -23.73 9.32
C GLY A 212 2.34 -23.45 9.83
N ARG A 213 1.32 -24.11 9.27
CA ARG A 213 -0.09 -24.04 9.71
C ARG A 213 -0.66 -25.41 10.11
N GLU A 214 0.21 -26.36 10.43
CA GLU A 214 -0.17 -27.75 10.72
C GLU A 214 -1.05 -27.85 11.96
N GLY A 215 -0.85 -26.97 12.94
CA GLY A 215 -1.65 -26.89 14.18
C GLY A 215 -3.09 -26.49 13.89
N GLU A 216 -3.30 -25.42 13.14
CA GLU A 216 -4.61 -24.89 12.77
C GLU A 216 -5.35 -25.85 11.81
N ILE A 217 -4.63 -26.48 10.87
CA ILE A 217 -5.20 -27.52 10.00
C ILE A 217 -5.68 -28.71 10.83
N ARG A 218 -4.87 -29.18 11.79
CA ARG A 218 -5.25 -30.29 12.68
C ARG A 218 -6.46 -29.94 13.54
N GLN A 219 -6.48 -28.73 14.11
CA GLN A 219 -7.63 -28.23 14.87
C GLN A 219 -8.89 -28.17 14.01
N THR A 220 -8.77 -27.75 12.75
CA THR A 220 -9.88 -27.71 11.79
C THR A 220 -10.43 -29.12 11.52
N ILE A 221 -9.55 -30.10 11.29
CA ILE A 221 -9.92 -31.52 11.15
C ILE A 221 -10.64 -32.03 12.40
N ASP A 222 -10.09 -31.75 13.59
CA ASP A 222 -10.67 -32.18 14.87
C ASP A 222 -12.08 -31.61 15.06
N ILE A 223 -12.31 -30.36 14.66
CA ILE A 223 -13.64 -29.72 14.71
C ILE A 223 -14.60 -30.38 13.73
N LEU A 224 -14.18 -30.60 12.48
CA LEU A 224 -15.02 -31.23 11.44
C LEU A 224 -15.46 -32.66 11.81
N MET A 225 -14.70 -33.34 12.68
CA MET A 225 -15.01 -34.67 13.20
C MET A 225 -15.99 -34.70 14.38
N ARG A 226 -16.32 -33.54 14.96
CA ARG A 226 -17.27 -33.48 16.07
C ARG A 226 -18.70 -33.78 15.60
N ARG A 227 -19.52 -34.30 16.51
CA ARG A 227 -20.96 -34.50 16.29
C ARG A 227 -21.79 -33.22 16.43
N ARG A 228 -21.31 -32.27 17.23
CA ARG A 228 -21.90 -30.94 17.46
C ARG A 228 -20.79 -29.89 17.40
N GLN A 229 -21.12 -28.65 17.03
CA GLN A 229 -20.13 -27.58 16.80
C GLN A 229 -19.03 -28.02 15.83
N ASN A 230 -19.46 -28.58 14.70
CA ASN A 230 -18.59 -29.19 13.69
C ASN A 230 -18.27 -28.25 12.52
N ASN A 231 -18.54 -26.95 12.69
CA ASN A 231 -18.23 -25.94 11.70
C ASN A 231 -17.10 -25.06 12.25
N PRO A 232 -15.86 -25.16 11.76
CA PRO A 232 -14.80 -24.28 12.19
C PRO A 232 -15.02 -22.86 11.63
N ILE A 233 -14.76 -21.85 12.46
CA ILE A 233 -14.66 -20.44 12.04
C ILE A 233 -13.27 -19.92 12.34
N MET A 234 -12.54 -19.59 11.28
CA MET A 234 -11.21 -19.00 11.31
C MET A 234 -11.33 -17.52 11.62
N THR A 235 -10.76 -17.10 12.74
CA THR A 235 -10.74 -15.70 13.18
C THR A 235 -9.30 -15.21 13.24
N GLY A 236 -9.04 -14.09 12.57
CA GLY A 236 -7.71 -13.49 12.49
C GLY A 236 -7.74 -12.24 11.62
N GLU A 237 -6.73 -11.38 11.74
CA GLU A 237 -6.61 -10.18 10.91
C GLU A 237 -6.49 -10.55 9.41
N ALA A 238 -6.66 -9.58 8.51
CA ALA A 238 -6.43 -9.82 7.08
C ALA A 238 -4.94 -10.10 6.82
N GLY A 239 -4.64 -11.02 5.89
CA GLY A 239 -3.26 -11.35 5.50
C GLY A 239 -2.53 -12.40 6.36
N VAL A 240 -3.10 -12.86 7.47
CA VAL A 240 -2.47 -13.90 8.32
C VAL A 240 -2.46 -15.32 7.71
N GLY A 241 -3.11 -15.51 6.55
CA GLY A 241 -3.17 -16.82 5.88
C GLY A 241 -4.36 -17.69 6.26
N LYS A 242 -5.54 -17.12 6.50
CA LYS A 242 -6.79 -17.87 6.77
C LYS A 242 -7.12 -18.83 5.61
N THR A 243 -7.06 -18.35 4.38
CA THR A 243 -7.26 -19.14 3.16
C THR A 243 -6.21 -20.24 3.01
N ALA A 244 -4.96 -19.97 3.38
CA ALA A 244 -3.87 -20.96 3.33
C ALA A 244 -4.16 -22.17 4.25
N VAL A 245 -4.81 -21.99 5.41
CA VAL A 245 -5.23 -23.13 6.26
C VAL A 245 -6.25 -24.03 5.54
N VAL A 246 -7.16 -23.42 4.78
CA VAL A 246 -8.19 -24.14 4.02
C VAL A 246 -7.58 -24.87 2.82
N GLU A 247 -6.66 -24.23 2.12
CA GLU A 247 -5.87 -24.83 1.04
C GLU A 247 -5.00 -25.99 1.55
N GLY A 248 -4.38 -25.83 2.72
CA GLY A 248 -3.62 -26.88 3.39
C GLY A 248 -4.50 -28.08 3.78
N LEU A 249 -5.74 -27.82 4.22
CA LEU A 249 -6.73 -28.88 4.42
C LEU A 249 -7.07 -29.60 3.10
N ALA A 250 -7.25 -28.86 2.01
CA ALA A 250 -7.52 -29.44 0.69
C ALA A 250 -6.37 -30.34 0.21
N LEU A 251 -5.12 -29.92 0.41
CA LEU A 251 -3.92 -30.72 0.11
C LEU A 251 -3.90 -32.02 0.91
N ARG A 252 -4.21 -31.98 2.22
CA ARG A 252 -4.27 -33.21 3.05
C ARG A 252 -5.40 -34.15 2.63
N ILE A 253 -6.57 -33.61 2.27
CA ILE A 253 -7.68 -34.42 1.74
C ILE A 253 -7.29 -35.04 0.39
N ALA A 254 -6.62 -34.30 -0.49
CA ALA A 254 -6.16 -34.80 -1.79
C ALA A 254 -5.11 -35.91 -1.66
N ALA A 255 -4.25 -35.84 -0.64
CA ALA A 255 -3.23 -36.83 -0.33
C ALA A 255 -3.73 -38.01 0.55
N ASP A 256 -5.03 -38.07 0.86
CA ASP A 256 -5.63 -39.05 1.78
C ASP A 256 -5.02 -39.05 3.21
N ASP A 257 -4.35 -37.96 3.60
CA ASP A 257 -3.77 -37.72 4.92
C ASP A 257 -4.79 -37.05 5.87
N VAL A 258 -5.97 -37.65 5.95
CA VAL A 258 -7.07 -37.25 6.83
C VAL A 258 -7.78 -38.48 7.41
N PRO A 259 -8.47 -38.34 8.56
CA PRO A 259 -9.27 -39.44 9.13
C PRO A 259 -10.29 -40.00 8.13
N ALA A 260 -10.62 -41.29 8.27
CA ALA A 260 -11.51 -42.00 7.35
C ALA A 260 -12.83 -41.27 6.98
N PRO A 261 -13.52 -40.56 7.90
CA PRO A 261 -14.75 -39.83 7.56
C PRO A 261 -14.54 -38.56 6.71
N LEU A 262 -13.29 -38.12 6.52
CA LEU A 262 -12.92 -36.99 5.65
C LEU A 262 -12.27 -37.42 4.34
N LYS A 263 -11.98 -38.72 4.15
CA LYS A 263 -11.42 -39.22 2.90
C LYS A 263 -12.45 -39.10 1.77
N GLY A 264 -12.00 -38.60 0.62
CA GLY A 264 -12.87 -38.38 -0.54
C GLY A 264 -13.92 -37.27 -0.39
N VAL A 265 -13.84 -36.45 0.67
CA VAL A 265 -14.67 -35.23 0.80
C VAL A 265 -14.24 -34.19 -0.24
N ALA A 266 -15.18 -33.46 -0.81
CA ALA A 266 -14.88 -32.32 -1.67
C ALA A 266 -14.95 -31.00 -0.90
N LEU A 267 -13.93 -30.15 -1.02
CA LEU A 267 -13.89 -28.82 -0.41
C LEU A 267 -14.15 -27.76 -1.48
N HIS A 268 -15.24 -27.01 -1.34
CA HIS A 268 -15.68 -25.99 -2.30
C HIS A 268 -15.61 -24.59 -1.68
N VAL A 269 -14.95 -23.63 -2.33
CA VAL A 269 -15.02 -22.21 -1.94
C VAL A 269 -16.26 -21.59 -2.55
N LEU A 270 -17.07 -20.92 -1.73
CA LEU A 270 -18.20 -20.12 -2.17
C LEU A 270 -17.73 -18.77 -2.69
N ASP A 271 -18.04 -18.44 -3.94
CA ASP A 271 -17.74 -17.12 -4.51
C ASP A 271 -18.92 -16.17 -4.26
N MET A 272 -18.74 -15.27 -3.29
CA MET A 272 -19.73 -14.26 -2.94
C MET A 272 -19.94 -13.23 -4.06
N GLY A 273 -18.89 -12.94 -4.83
CA GLY A 273 -18.96 -12.02 -5.96
C GLY A 273 -19.85 -12.56 -7.07
N LEU A 274 -19.71 -13.84 -7.43
CA LEU A 274 -20.57 -14.49 -8.43
C LEU A 274 -22.03 -14.65 -7.97
N LEU A 275 -22.25 -14.89 -6.68
CA LEU A 275 -23.61 -14.96 -6.13
C LEU A 275 -24.32 -13.61 -6.18
N GLN A 276 -23.62 -12.52 -5.87
CA GLN A 276 -24.15 -11.15 -5.90
C GLN A 276 -24.21 -10.56 -7.32
N ALA A 277 -23.28 -10.95 -8.19
CA ALA A 277 -23.21 -10.47 -9.56
C ALA A 277 -24.50 -10.80 -10.32
N GLY A 278 -25.22 -9.75 -10.73
CA GLY A 278 -26.48 -9.88 -11.46
C GLY A 278 -27.67 -10.37 -10.63
N ALA A 279 -27.60 -10.34 -9.29
CA ALA A 279 -28.77 -10.45 -8.43
C ALA A 279 -29.32 -9.03 -8.18
N SER A 280 -30.34 -8.64 -8.95
CA SER A 280 -30.91 -7.27 -8.88
C SER A 280 -31.93 -7.12 -7.75
N VAL A 281 -32.48 -8.24 -7.28
CA VAL A 281 -33.46 -8.32 -6.20
C VAL A 281 -32.94 -9.27 -5.12
N LYS A 282 -33.06 -8.89 -3.83
CA LYS A 282 -32.64 -9.68 -2.66
C LYS A 282 -33.03 -11.17 -2.73
N GLY A 283 -34.23 -11.45 -3.24
CA GLY A 283 -34.73 -12.82 -3.39
C GLY A 283 -33.96 -13.68 -4.40
N GLU A 284 -33.32 -13.09 -5.42
CA GLU A 284 -32.51 -13.85 -6.39
C GLU A 284 -31.23 -14.38 -5.77
N PHE A 285 -30.53 -13.54 -4.99
CA PHE A 285 -29.36 -13.95 -4.24
C PHE A 285 -29.70 -15.08 -3.25
N GLU A 286 -30.76 -14.89 -2.47
CA GLU A 286 -31.25 -15.91 -1.52
C GLU A 286 -31.62 -17.22 -2.22
N ASN A 287 -32.27 -17.15 -3.39
CA ASN A 287 -32.60 -18.33 -4.19
C ASN A 287 -31.34 -19.04 -4.74
N ARG A 288 -30.33 -18.29 -5.21
CA ARG A 288 -29.05 -18.87 -5.67
C ARG A 288 -28.34 -19.59 -4.53
N LEU A 289 -28.24 -18.96 -3.36
CA LEU A 289 -27.63 -19.57 -2.18
C LEU A 289 -28.41 -20.81 -1.72
N LYS A 290 -29.74 -20.75 -1.75
CA LYS A 290 -30.59 -21.91 -1.42
C LYS A 290 -30.35 -23.06 -2.39
N ASN A 291 -30.24 -22.80 -3.69
CA ASN A 291 -29.93 -23.83 -4.69
C ASN A 291 -28.57 -24.49 -4.42
N VAL A 292 -27.54 -23.70 -4.08
CA VAL A 292 -26.22 -24.23 -3.69
C VAL A 292 -26.35 -25.14 -2.46
N ILE A 293 -27.06 -24.70 -1.42
CA ILE A 293 -27.28 -25.49 -0.19
C ILE A 293 -28.03 -26.80 -0.50
N ASP A 294 -29.06 -26.75 -1.34
CA ASP A 294 -29.85 -27.92 -1.70
C ASP A 294 -29.05 -28.93 -2.56
N GLU A 295 -28.17 -28.45 -3.44
CA GLU A 295 -27.23 -29.31 -4.18
C GLU A 295 -26.20 -29.96 -3.27
N VAL A 296 -25.63 -29.21 -2.30
CA VAL A 296 -24.71 -29.77 -1.29
C VAL A 296 -25.36 -30.91 -0.50
N LYS A 297 -26.63 -30.74 -0.11
CA LYS A 297 -27.38 -31.76 0.65
C LYS A 297 -27.68 -33.01 -0.15
N LYS A 298 -27.95 -32.87 -1.45
CA LYS A 298 -28.31 -33.98 -2.35
C LYS A 298 -27.08 -34.70 -2.91
N SER A 299 -25.89 -34.13 -2.74
CA SER A 299 -24.66 -34.73 -3.25
C SER A 299 -24.41 -36.11 -2.62
N PRO A 300 -24.11 -37.14 -3.43
CA PRO A 300 -23.73 -38.46 -2.93
C PRO A 300 -22.35 -38.46 -2.26
N HIS A 301 -21.51 -37.47 -2.61
CA HIS A 301 -20.22 -37.24 -1.96
C HIS A 301 -20.36 -36.13 -0.93
N PRO A 302 -19.84 -36.29 0.30
CA PRO A 302 -19.85 -35.25 1.30
C PRO A 302 -19.06 -34.03 0.81
N ILE A 303 -19.71 -32.86 0.82
CA ILE A 303 -19.12 -31.58 0.44
C ILE A 303 -18.98 -30.70 1.69
N ILE A 304 -17.83 -30.06 1.84
CA ILE A 304 -17.59 -28.99 2.80
C ILE A 304 -17.56 -27.67 2.04
N LEU A 305 -18.32 -26.69 2.51
CA LEU A 305 -18.35 -25.36 1.94
C LEU A 305 -17.42 -24.43 2.73
N PHE A 306 -16.48 -23.78 2.05
CA PHE A 306 -15.69 -22.70 2.60
C PHE A 306 -16.31 -21.35 2.23
N ILE A 307 -16.53 -20.51 3.23
CA ILE A 307 -17.07 -19.16 3.08
C ILE A 307 -16.00 -18.19 3.57
N ASP A 308 -15.37 -17.48 2.65
CA ASP A 308 -14.51 -16.36 2.99
C ASP A 308 -15.36 -15.14 3.35
N GLU A 309 -14.83 -14.27 4.21
CA GLU A 309 -15.52 -13.07 4.70
C GLU A 309 -16.97 -13.34 5.16
N ALA A 310 -17.16 -14.35 6.00
CA ALA A 310 -18.49 -14.87 6.34
C ALA A 310 -19.44 -13.84 7.00
N HIS A 311 -18.92 -12.70 7.47
CA HIS A 311 -19.71 -11.57 7.95
C HIS A 311 -20.57 -10.93 6.84
N THR A 312 -20.18 -11.04 5.57
CA THR A 312 -20.93 -10.53 4.41
C THR A 312 -22.31 -11.17 4.27
N ILE A 313 -22.44 -12.44 4.66
CA ILE A 313 -23.70 -13.20 4.62
C ILE A 313 -24.62 -12.84 5.80
N ILE A 314 -24.06 -12.33 6.90
CA ILE A 314 -24.78 -12.13 8.16
C ILE A 314 -25.18 -10.66 8.37
N GLY A 315 -24.43 -9.69 7.85
CA GLY A 315 -24.79 -8.29 8.09
C GLY A 315 -23.79 -7.20 7.72
N ALA A 316 -23.17 -7.26 6.55
CA ALA A 316 -22.45 -6.11 6.01
C ALA A 316 -23.41 -5.22 5.19
N GLY A 317 -23.79 -4.05 5.72
CA GLY A 317 -24.11 -2.90 4.85
C GLY A 317 -25.41 -2.10 5.03
N GLY A 318 -26.21 -2.27 6.09
CA GLY A 318 -27.40 -1.42 6.28
C GLY A 318 -28.09 -1.52 7.64
N GLN A 319 -29.17 -0.75 7.86
CA GLN A 319 -30.04 -0.89 9.04
C GLN A 319 -30.40 -2.37 9.25
N ALA A 320 -30.48 -2.80 10.52
CA ALA A 320 -30.74 -4.18 10.92
C ALA A 320 -31.85 -4.81 10.05
N GLY A 321 -31.50 -5.77 9.19
CA GLY A 321 -32.43 -6.51 8.32
C GLY A 321 -32.14 -6.51 6.80
N GLN A 322 -31.15 -5.76 6.29
CA GLN A 322 -30.95 -5.66 4.83
C GLN A 322 -30.38 -6.93 4.16
N ASN A 323 -29.44 -7.67 4.77
CA ASN A 323 -28.91 -8.95 4.25
C ASN A 323 -29.02 -10.06 5.32
N ASP A 324 -30.13 -10.82 5.35
CA ASP A 324 -30.35 -11.86 6.37
C ASP A 324 -30.33 -13.27 5.76
N ALA A 325 -29.31 -13.53 4.94
CA ALA A 325 -29.03 -14.86 4.41
C ALA A 325 -28.59 -15.86 5.50
N ALA A 326 -28.21 -15.34 6.68
CA ALA A 326 -28.00 -16.12 7.89
C ALA A 326 -29.21 -17.01 8.24
N ASN A 327 -30.44 -16.55 7.99
CA ASN A 327 -31.65 -17.35 8.23
C ASN A 327 -31.76 -18.59 7.33
N LEU A 328 -31.15 -18.58 6.15
CA LEU A 328 -31.12 -19.77 5.27
C LEU A 328 -30.09 -20.79 5.76
N LEU A 329 -28.98 -20.34 6.35
CA LEU A 329 -27.92 -21.20 6.85
C LEU A 329 -28.25 -21.81 8.21
N LYS A 330 -28.90 -21.07 9.12
CA LYS A 330 -29.20 -21.50 10.50
C LYS A 330 -29.84 -22.89 10.58
N PRO A 331 -30.90 -23.22 9.80
CA PRO A 331 -31.52 -24.55 9.86
C PRO A 331 -30.59 -25.66 9.35
N ALA A 332 -29.86 -25.41 8.25
CA ALA A 332 -28.96 -26.39 7.64
C ALA A 332 -27.76 -26.70 8.56
N LEU A 333 -27.18 -25.67 9.18
CA LEU A 333 -26.11 -25.78 10.19
C LEU A 333 -26.61 -26.45 11.47
N ALA A 334 -27.85 -26.15 11.91
CA ALA A 334 -28.40 -26.73 13.13
C ALA A 334 -28.66 -28.24 13.04
N ARG A 335 -29.07 -28.71 11.86
CA ARG A 335 -29.30 -30.14 11.59
C ARG A 335 -28.02 -30.90 11.23
N GLY A 336 -26.90 -30.21 11.04
CA GLY A 336 -25.62 -30.81 10.63
C GLY A 336 -25.63 -31.34 9.19
N GLU A 337 -26.63 -30.94 8.39
CA GLU A 337 -26.77 -31.28 6.97
C GLU A 337 -25.75 -30.53 6.10
N LEU A 338 -25.26 -29.38 6.58
CA LEU A 338 -24.29 -28.54 5.90
C LEU A 338 -23.05 -28.39 6.79
N ARG A 339 -21.90 -28.86 6.30
CA ARG A 339 -20.60 -28.63 6.92
C ARG A 339 -19.95 -27.42 6.29
N THR A 340 -19.60 -26.44 7.12
CA THR A 340 -19.07 -25.16 6.67
C THR A 340 -17.78 -24.83 7.40
N ILE A 341 -16.79 -24.34 6.66
CA ILE A 341 -15.62 -23.63 7.17
C ILE A 341 -15.86 -22.15 6.87
N ALA A 342 -15.77 -21.29 7.87
CA ALA A 342 -15.94 -19.85 7.68
C ALA A 342 -14.63 -19.11 8.01
N ALA A 343 -14.34 -17.99 7.33
CA ALA A 343 -13.27 -17.07 7.70
C ALA A 343 -13.81 -15.65 7.91
N THR A 344 -13.34 -14.96 8.94
CA THR A 344 -13.73 -13.57 9.26
C THR A 344 -12.63 -12.89 10.06
N THR A 345 -12.66 -11.56 10.18
CA THR A 345 -11.80 -10.85 11.14
C THR A 345 -12.33 -11.01 12.56
N TRP A 346 -11.47 -10.81 13.57
CA TRP A 346 -11.88 -10.96 14.97
C TRP A 346 -12.93 -9.91 15.39
N SER A 347 -12.82 -8.69 14.89
CA SER A 347 -13.80 -7.61 15.14
C SER A 347 -15.16 -7.96 14.56
N GLU A 348 -15.21 -8.48 13.34
CA GLU A 348 -16.45 -8.96 12.70
C GLU A 348 -17.06 -10.15 13.44
N TYR A 349 -16.24 -11.09 13.90
CA TYR A 349 -16.71 -12.22 14.70
C TYR A 349 -17.45 -11.74 15.96
N LYS A 350 -16.84 -10.85 16.73
CA LYS A 350 -17.47 -10.27 17.93
C LYS A 350 -18.74 -9.48 17.59
N LYS A 351 -18.72 -8.70 16.51
CA LYS A 351 -19.83 -7.83 16.13
C LYS A 351 -21.05 -8.61 15.62
N TYR A 352 -20.83 -9.65 14.80
CA TYR A 352 -21.90 -10.32 14.05
C TYR A 352 -22.17 -11.76 14.50
N PHE A 353 -21.15 -12.55 14.84
CA PHE A 353 -21.31 -13.97 15.17
C PHE A 353 -21.55 -14.21 16.67
N GLU A 354 -20.80 -13.53 17.54
CA GLU A 354 -20.90 -13.74 19.00
C GLU A 354 -22.25 -13.27 19.55
N LYS A 355 -22.83 -12.21 18.96
CA LYS A 355 -24.16 -11.71 19.32
C LYS A 355 -25.30 -12.65 18.90
N ASP A 356 -25.10 -13.49 17.88
CA ASP A 356 -26.10 -14.44 17.41
C ASP A 356 -25.92 -15.82 18.09
N ALA A 357 -26.73 -16.07 19.12
CA ALA A 357 -26.69 -17.31 19.89
C ALA A 357 -26.94 -18.58 19.03
N ALA A 358 -27.61 -18.48 17.88
CA ALA A 358 -27.83 -19.63 17.01
C ALA A 358 -26.57 -19.99 16.24
N LEU A 359 -25.82 -19.01 15.73
CA LEU A 359 -24.58 -19.22 14.99
C LEU A 359 -23.40 -19.57 15.93
N ALA A 360 -23.27 -18.87 17.06
CA ALA A 360 -22.23 -19.14 18.05
C ALA A 360 -22.27 -20.58 18.61
N ARG A 361 -23.45 -21.20 18.64
CA ARG A 361 -23.63 -22.61 19.06
C ARG A 361 -23.28 -23.63 17.98
N ARG A 362 -23.04 -23.21 16.73
CA ARG A 362 -22.76 -24.10 15.58
C ARG A 362 -21.34 -23.97 15.07
N PHE A 363 -20.73 -22.80 15.25
CA PHE A 363 -19.34 -22.57 14.92
C PHE A 363 -18.42 -22.78 16.12
N GLN A 364 -17.22 -23.29 15.85
CA GLN A 364 -16.13 -23.38 16.82
C GLN A 364 -14.99 -22.49 16.33
N VAL A 365 -14.55 -21.56 17.18
CA VAL A 365 -13.49 -20.61 16.83
C VAL A 365 -12.13 -21.33 16.72
N VAL A 366 -11.44 -21.05 15.62
CA VAL A 366 -10.02 -21.34 15.38
C VAL A 366 -9.34 -19.99 15.24
N LYS A 367 -8.50 -19.61 16.22
CA LYS A 367 -7.77 -18.35 16.20
C LYS A 367 -6.53 -18.53 15.33
N ILE A 368 -6.38 -17.69 14.30
CA ILE A 368 -5.22 -17.67 13.42
C ILE A 368 -4.47 -16.38 13.71
N GLU A 369 -3.32 -16.53 14.35
CA GLU A 369 -2.44 -15.43 14.72
C GLU A 369 -1.40 -15.19 13.62
N GLU A 370 -0.86 -13.97 13.64
CA GLU A 370 0.29 -13.61 12.80
C GLU A 370 1.48 -14.54 13.15
N PRO A 371 2.14 -15.16 12.16
CA PRO A 371 3.26 -16.04 12.42
C PRO A 371 4.46 -15.24 12.92
N SER A 372 5.32 -15.87 13.74
CA SER A 372 6.60 -15.29 14.13
C SER A 372 7.52 -15.11 12.92
N GLU A 373 8.51 -14.22 12.99
CA GLU A 373 9.44 -13.97 11.87
C GLU A 373 10.11 -15.26 11.36
N VAL A 374 10.50 -16.15 12.28
CA VAL A 374 11.13 -17.44 11.94
C VAL A 374 10.17 -18.33 11.15
N LEU A 375 8.90 -18.39 11.58
CA LEU A 375 7.86 -19.18 10.93
C LEU A 375 7.45 -18.57 9.58
N ALA A 376 7.32 -17.25 9.50
CA ALA A 376 7.05 -16.52 8.27
C ALA A 376 8.17 -16.74 7.24
N ALA A 377 9.44 -16.72 7.66
CA ALA A 377 10.57 -17.03 6.77
C ALA A 377 10.50 -18.46 6.25
N ALA A 378 10.10 -19.43 7.09
CA ALA A 378 9.89 -20.81 6.64
C ALA A 378 8.73 -20.93 5.63
N MET A 379 7.64 -20.16 5.81
CA MET A 379 6.54 -20.07 4.84
C MET A 379 7.02 -19.54 3.49
N LEU A 380 7.75 -18.41 3.48
CA LEU A 380 8.27 -17.81 2.25
C LEU A 380 9.26 -18.73 1.53
N ARG A 381 10.08 -19.51 2.24
CA ARG A 381 10.96 -20.53 1.62
C ARG A 381 10.18 -21.58 0.82
N GLY A 382 8.98 -21.94 1.28
CA GLY A 382 8.09 -22.86 0.55
C GLY A 382 7.57 -22.26 -0.76
N MET A 383 7.35 -20.95 -0.78
CA MET A 383 6.84 -20.23 -1.95
C MET A 383 7.97 -19.78 -2.90
N ALA A 384 9.18 -19.55 -2.39
CA ALA A 384 10.30 -19.01 -3.16
C ALA A 384 10.57 -19.81 -4.44
N ALA A 385 10.55 -21.15 -4.39
CA ALA A 385 10.79 -22.00 -5.56
C ALA A 385 9.73 -21.80 -6.67
N LEU A 386 8.48 -21.52 -6.32
CA LEU A 386 7.42 -21.23 -7.29
C LEU A 386 7.61 -19.85 -7.92
N MET A 387 8.02 -18.86 -7.12
CA MET A 387 8.31 -17.50 -7.57
C MET A 387 9.54 -17.46 -8.49
N GLU A 388 10.61 -18.17 -8.12
CA GLU A 388 11.81 -18.35 -8.94
C GLU A 388 11.46 -18.90 -10.33
N LYS A 389 10.60 -19.93 -10.38
CA LYS A 389 10.15 -20.52 -11.64
C LYS A 389 9.25 -19.58 -12.45
N HIS A 390 8.38 -18.82 -11.78
CA HIS A 390 7.46 -17.89 -12.45
C HIS A 390 8.21 -16.72 -13.12
N PHE A 391 9.11 -16.09 -12.39
CA PHE A 391 9.86 -14.92 -12.86
C PHE A 391 11.17 -15.26 -13.56
N ASN A 392 11.61 -16.52 -13.51
CA ASN A 392 12.91 -16.97 -14.01
C ASN A 392 14.09 -16.20 -13.39
N VAL A 393 14.01 -15.99 -12.07
CA VAL A 393 15.02 -15.30 -11.26
C VAL A 393 15.43 -16.19 -10.09
N ARG A 394 16.60 -15.93 -9.50
CA ARG A 394 17.05 -16.64 -8.30
C ARG A 394 16.78 -15.79 -7.06
N VAL A 395 16.34 -16.42 -5.98
CA VAL A 395 16.05 -15.79 -4.69
C VAL A 395 17.03 -16.33 -3.65
N LEU A 396 17.77 -15.44 -2.98
CA LEU A 396 18.62 -15.82 -1.85
C LEU A 396 17.82 -15.99 -0.56
N ASP A 397 18.31 -16.84 0.35
CA ASP A 397 17.72 -16.97 1.69
C ASP A 397 17.76 -15.64 2.47
N ASP A 398 18.82 -14.86 2.28
CA ASP A 398 18.95 -13.52 2.86
C ASP A 398 17.81 -12.57 2.43
N ALA A 399 17.38 -12.66 1.17
CA ALA A 399 16.23 -11.90 0.68
C ALA A 399 14.94 -12.29 1.40
N ILE A 400 14.77 -13.58 1.69
CA ILE A 400 13.59 -14.08 2.40
C ILE A 400 13.59 -13.57 3.85
N THR A 401 14.72 -13.68 4.54
CA THR A 401 14.85 -13.21 5.92
C THR A 401 14.67 -11.70 6.01
N GLU A 402 15.26 -10.93 5.11
CA GLU A 402 15.10 -9.47 5.06
C GLU A 402 13.69 -9.06 4.62
N ALA A 403 13.02 -9.81 3.73
CA ALA A 403 11.65 -9.51 3.32
C ALA A 403 10.70 -9.63 4.51
N VAL A 404 10.89 -10.65 5.36
CA VAL A 404 10.13 -10.78 6.61
C VAL A 404 10.49 -9.67 7.59
N ARG A 405 11.78 -9.48 7.88
CA ARG A 405 12.26 -8.52 8.89
C ARG A 405 11.90 -7.07 8.55
N LEU A 406 12.19 -6.62 7.34
CA LEU A 406 11.95 -5.24 6.89
C LEU A 406 10.45 -4.97 6.72
N SER A 407 9.68 -5.91 6.17
CA SER A 407 8.23 -5.72 6.06
C SER A 407 7.57 -5.72 7.44
N HIS A 408 8.00 -6.58 8.37
CA HIS A 408 7.51 -6.57 9.75
C HIS A 408 7.77 -5.24 10.45
N ARG A 409 8.95 -4.66 10.22
CA ARG A 409 9.38 -3.42 10.86
C ARG A 409 8.79 -2.15 10.26
N TYR A 410 8.81 -2.02 8.93
CA TYR A 410 8.55 -0.74 8.27
C TYR A 410 7.16 -0.65 7.60
N ILE A 411 6.56 -1.79 7.24
CA ILE A 411 5.23 -1.82 6.61
C ILE A 411 4.16 -2.04 7.69
N SER A 412 3.56 -0.94 8.14
CA SER A 412 2.45 -0.94 9.10
C SER A 412 1.08 -1.19 8.43
N GLY A 413 0.14 -1.73 9.20
CA GLY A 413 -1.24 -1.96 8.75
C GLY A 413 -1.47 -3.21 7.89
N ARG A 414 -0.42 -4.01 7.65
CA ARG A 414 -0.49 -5.34 7.01
C ARG A 414 0.19 -6.38 7.90
N GLN A 415 -0.24 -7.63 7.78
CA GLN A 415 0.26 -8.73 8.60
C GLN A 415 1.18 -9.67 7.83
N LEU A 416 2.09 -10.33 8.55
CA LEU A 416 2.80 -11.51 8.06
C LEU A 416 1.82 -12.68 7.89
N PRO A 417 2.04 -13.58 6.90
CA PRO A 417 3.11 -13.54 5.91
C PRO A 417 2.82 -12.66 4.68
N ASP A 418 1.59 -12.18 4.50
CA ASP A 418 1.13 -11.47 3.28
C ASP A 418 2.03 -10.30 2.85
N LYS A 419 2.40 -9.41 3.79
CA LYS A 419 3.28 -8.28 3.47
C LYS A 419 4.66 -8.71 2.98
N ALA A 420 5.23 -9.77 3.57
CA ALA A 420 6.55 -10.27 3.19
C ALA A 420 6.50 -10.97 1.82
N ILE A 421 5.43 -11.73 1.55
CA ILE A 421 5.18 -12.34 0.24
C ILE A 421 5.08 -11.24 -0.83
N SER A 422 4.32 -10.19 -0.57
CA SER A 422 4.13 -9.08 -1.52
C SER A 422 5.45 -8.35 -1.82
N VAL A 423 6.28 -8.13 -0.80
CA VAL A 423 7.61 -7.51 -0.98
C VAL A 423 8.51 -8.41 -1.82
N LEU A 424 8.56 -9.71 -1.51
CA LEU A 424 9.38 -10.66 -2.24
C LEU A 424 8.92 -10.82 -3.71
N ASP A 425 7.60 -10.83 -3.95
CA ASP A 425 7.01 -10.91 -5.29
C ASP A 425 7.38 -9.71 -6.15
N THR A 426 7.26 -8.51 -5.57
CA THR A 426 7.66 -7.27 -6.22
C THR A 426 9.17 -7.23 -6.49
N ALA A 427 9.98 -7.77 -5.57
CA ALA A 427 11.43 -7.88 -5.76
C ALA A 427 11.78 -8.83 -6.92
N CYS A 428 11.13 -10.00 -7.00
CA CYS A 428 11.27 -10.93 -8.12
C CYS A 428 10.88 -10.27 -9.45
N ALA A 429 9.72 -9.60 -9.50
CA ALA A 429 9.25 -8.89 -10.68
C ALA A 429 10.22 -7.78 -11.12
N LYS A 430 10.77 -7.02 -10.16
CA LYS A 430 11.75 -5.95 -10.42
C LYS A 430 13.02 -6.50 -11.07
N VAL A 431 13.57 -7.60 -10.54
CA VAL A 431 14.78 -8.23 -11.10
C VAL A 431 14.51 -8.82 -12.48
N ALA A 432 13.35 -9.46 -12.68
CA ALA A 432 12.95 -10.00 -13.98
C ALA A 432 12.78 -8.89 -15.05
N LEU A 433 12.19 -7.76 -14.67
CA LEU A 433 12.09 -6.58 -15.53
C LEU A 433 13.47 -6.02 -15.86
N ALA A 434 14.34 -5.83 -14.86
CA ALA A 434 15.69 -5.29 -15.07
C ALA A 434 16.57 -6.15 -16.00
N HIS A 435 16.29 -7.46 -16.11
CA HIS A 435 16.96 -8.33 -17.07
C HIS A 435 16.50 -8.15 -18.53
N SER A 436 15.27 -7.68 -18.75
CA SER A 436 14.65 -7.59 -20.07
C SER A 436 14.42 -6.17 -20.57
N SER A 437 14.42 -5.17 -19.69
CA SER A 437 14.18 -3.76 -20.01
C SER A 437 15.45 -2.91 -19.91
N THR A 438 15.38 -1.71 -20.46
CA THR A 438 16.38 -0.66 -20.21
C THR A 438 16.31 -0.21 -18.74
N PRO A 439 17.45 -0.01 -18.06
CA PRO A 439 17.47 0.53 -16.70
C PRO A 439 16.83 1.91 -16.61
N ALA A 440 16.21 2.21 -15.46
CA ALA A 440 15.54 3.49 -15.21
C ALA A 440 16.49 4.69 -15.40
N ALA A 441 17.75 4.61 -14.94
CA ALA A 441 18.72 5.69 -15.11
C ALA A 441 18.96 6.09 -16.57
N ILE A 442 19.01 5.11 -17.48
CA ILE A 442 19.19 5.33 -18.92
C ILE A 442 17.92 5.89 -19.53
N ASP A 443 16.76 5.33 -19.20
CA ASP A 443 15.47 5.80 -19.74
C ASP A 443 15.13 7.22 -19.26
N ASP A 444 15.33 7.51 -17.97
CA ASP A 444 15.12 8.84 -17.37
C ASP A 444 16.03 9.88 -18.02
N THR A 445 17.30 9.55 -18.25
CA THR A 445 18.26 10.46 -18.92
C THR A 445 17.88 10.69 -20.38
N LYS A 446 17.46 9.63 -21.12
CA LYS A 446 16.94 9.78 -22.49
C LYS A 446 15.70 10.66 -22.53
N LYS A 447 14.77 10.48 -21.59
CA LYS A 447 13.55 11.30 -21.47
C LYS A 447 13.86 12.73 -21.05
N ARG A 448 14.90 12.96 -20.25
CA ARG A 448 15.38 14.30 -19.90
C ARG A 448 15.97 15.01 -21.11
N LEU A 449 16.80 14.32 -21.90
CA LEU A 449 17.32 14.83 -23.17
C LEU A 449 16.21 15.18 -24.17
N GLU A 450 15.19 14.31 -24.33
CA GLU A 450 14.03 14.61 -25.18
C GLU A 450 13.31 15.90 -24.76
N ARG A 451 13.18 16.15 -23.44
CA ARG A 451 12.57 17.40 -22.93
C ARG A 451 13.44 18.62 -23.19
N ILE A 452 14.74 18.51 -22.94
CA ILE A 452 15.70 19.59 -23.18
C ILE A 452 15.76 19.94 -24.67
N ASP A 453 15.79 18.94 -25.55
CA ASP A 453 15.80 19.14 -27.00
C ASP A 453 14.51 19.83 -27.48
N ALA A 454 13.36 19.47 -26.92
CA ALA A 454 12.09 20.13 -27.21
C ALA A 454 12.07 21.60 -26.73
N GLU A 455 12.64 21.88 -25.55
CA GLU A 455 12.76 23.24 -24.99
C GLU A 455 13.70 24.10 -25.83
N ILE A 456 14.88 23.58 -26.19
CA ILE A 456 15.83 24.24 -27.09
C ILE A 456 15.17 24.56 -28.43
N ALA A 457 14.48 23.60 -29.05
CA ALA A 457 13.81 23.80 -30.34
C ALA A 457 12.64 24.79 -30.27
N ALA A 458 12.01 24.97 -29.11
CA ALA A 458 11.00 26.01 -28.89
C ALA A 458 11.64 27.40 -28.78
N LEU A 459 12.66 27.53 -27.92
CA LEU A 459 13.34 28.80 -27.68
C LEU A 459 14.09 29.29 -28.91
N GLU A 460 14.71 28.40 -29.70
CA GLU A 460 15.38 28.77 -30.96
C GLU A 460 14.39 29.36 -31.99
N ARG A 461 13.13 28.89 -32.02
CA ARG A 461 12.08 29.48 -32.88
C ARG A 461 11.66 30.87 -32.40
N GLU A 462 11.63 31.10 -31.10
CA GLU A 462 11.30 32.40 -30.49
C GLU A 462 12.44 33.40 -30.70
N VAL A 463 13.69 32.97 -30.57
CA VAL A 463 14.88 33.78 -30.91
C VAL A 463 14.88 34.17 -32.38
N ALA A 464 14.54 33.23 -33.28
CA ALA A 464 14.36 33.53 -34.70
C ALA A 464 13.23 34.55 -34.97
N SER A 465 12.27 34.66 -34.05
CA SER A 465 11.15 35.62 -34.10
C SER A 465 11.43 36.94 -33.37
N GLY A 466 12.62 37.09 -32.77
CA GLY A 466 13.10 38.33 -32.13
C GLY A 466 13.06 38.36 -30.60
N ALA A 467 12.75 37.25 -29.92
CA ALA A 467 12.84 37.15 -28.46
C ALA A 467 14.29 36.92 -27.98
N LEU A 468 14.63 37.36 -26.77
CA LEU A 468 15.97 37.20 -26.17
C LEU A 468 15.97 36.03 -25.17
N HIS A 469 16.53 34.88 -25.57
CA HIS A 469 16.63 33.67 -24.73
C HIS A 469 18.05 33.09 -24.68
N ASP A 470 19.08 33.89 -24.99
CA ASP A 470 20.46 33.41 -25.19
C ASP A 470 21.06 32.75 -23.94
N GLU A 471 20.80 33.30 -22.74
CA GLU A 471 21.31 32.74 -21.48
C GLU A 471 20.68 31.37 -21.18
N ARG A 472 19.36 31.24 -21.31
CA ARG A 472 18.64 29.98 -21.09
C ARG A 472 19.05 28.90 -22.11
N LEU A 473 19.26 29.29 -23.37
CA LEU A 473 19.76 28.39 -24.40
C LEU A 473 21.18 27.89 -24.10
N ALA A 474 22.06 28.75 -23.57
CA ALA A 474 23.40 28.35 -23.15
C ALA A 474 23.35 27.35 -21.98
N GLU A 475 22.52 27.59 -20.96
CA GLU A 475 22.28 26.65 -19.86
C GLU A 475 21.80 25.29 -20.37
N LEU A 476 20.76 25.26 -21.20
CA LEU A 476 20.17 24.02 -21.71
C LEU A 476 21.16 23.22 -22.57
N ARG A 477 21.99 23.91 -23.38
CA ARG A 477 23.04 23.25 -24.17
C ARG A 477 24.13 22.65 -23.28
N SER A 478 24.53 23.34 -22.22
CA SER A 478 25.48 22.80 -21.24
C SER A 478 24.91 21.58 -20.53
N LEU A 479 23.66 21.66 -20.06
CA LEU A 479 22.97 20.55 -19.39
C LEU A 479 22.81 19.34 -20.33
N ARG A 480 22.51 19.59 -21.61
CA ARG A 480 22.43 18.55 -22.64
C ARG A 480 23.76 17.84 -22.87
N GLU A 481 24.87 18.58 -22.91
CA GLU A 481 26.21 17.97 -23.08
C GLU A 481 26.59 17.10 -21.88
N GLU A 482 26.27 17.56 -20.66
CA GLU A 482 26.44 16.79 -19.43
C GLU A 482 25.59 15.50 -19.45
N ASP A 483 24.30 15.62 -19.75
CA ASP A 483 23.37 14.49 -19.85
C ASP A 483 23.79 13.46 -20.92
N LEU A 484 24.32 13.90 -22.06
CA LEU A 484 24.83 13.01 -23.10
C LEU A 484 26.07 12.24 -22.65
N LYS A 485 26.94 12.88 -21.87
CA LYS A 485 28.12 12.24 -21.31
C LYS A 485 27.72 11.19 -20.28
N ASP A 486 26.81 11.54 -19.36
CA ASP A 486 26.28 10.63 -18.35
C ASP A 486 25.58 9.43 -19.01
N LEU A 487 24.78 9.68 -20.05
CA LEU A 487 24.12 8.61 -20.81
C LEU A 487 25.11 7.63 -21.44
N ALA A 488 26.19 8.14 -22.04
CA ALA A 488 27.20 7.28 -22.66
C ALA A 488 27.98 6.45 -21.62
N GLU A 489 28.26 7.03 -20.45
CA GLU A 489 28.89 6.32 -19.34
C GLU A 489 27.98 5.22 -18.77
N ASP A 490 26.68 5.52 -18.61
CA ASP A 490 25.68 4.58 -18.12
C ASP A 490 25.37 3.45 -19.12
N GLU A 491 25.27 3.74 -20.43
CA GLU A 491 25.10 2.71 -21.47
C GLU A 491 26.31 1.76 -21.51
N ALA A 492 27.53 2.30 -21.42
CA ALA A 492 28.75 1.49 -21.36
C ALA A 492 28.84 0.65 -20.08
N ARG A 493 28.32 1.15 -18.95
CA ARG A 493 28.22 0.40 -17.69
C ARG A 493 27.21 -0.74 -17.81
N TYR A 494 26.02 -0.45 -18.34
CA TYR A 494 24.96 -1.43 -18.54
C TYR A 494 25.40 -2.60 -19.41
N ASP A 495 26.08 -2.35 -20.53
CA ASP A 495 26.56 -3.42 -21.42
C ASP A 495 27.58 -4.34 -20.75
N LYS A 496 28.48 -3.78 -19.93
CA LYS A 496 29.44 -4.54 -19.14
C LYS A 496 28.75 -5.37 -18.07
N GLU A 497 27.83 -4.79 -17.31
CA GLU A 497 27.05 -5.50 -16.29
C GLU A 497 26.24 -6.64 -16.91
N ARG A 498 25.54 -6.40 -18.02
CA ARG A 498 24.71 -7.40 -18.70
C ARG A 498 25.54 -8.59 -19.19
N THR A 499 26.72 -8.32 -19.73
CA THR A 499 27.64 -9.37 -20.19
C THR A 499 28.11 -10.23 -19.03
N LEU A 500 28.55 -9.61 -17.92
CA LEU A 500 28.99 -10.32 -16.72
C LEU A 500 27.86 -11.14 -16.09
N VAL A 501 26.65 -10.58 -15.98
CA VAL A 501 25.47 -11.29 -15.45
C VAL A 501 25.16 -12.52 -16.29
N THR A 502 25.21 -12.40 -17.63
CA THR A 502 24.96 -13.53 -18.54
C THR A 502 26.01 -14.62 -18.37
N GLU A 503 27.30 -14.27 -18.27
CA GLU A 503 28.39 -15.23 -17.98
C GLU A 503 28.18 -15.93 -16.64
N ILE A 504 27.81 -15.19 -15.59
CA ILE A 504 27.59 -15.72 -14.24
C ILE A 504 26.42 -16.70 -14.21
N VAL A 505 25.30 -16.38 -14.88
CA VAL A 505 24.14 -17.26 -14.96
C VAL A 505 24.49 -18.55 -15.72
N GLY A 506 25.24 -18.45 -16.82
CA GLY A 506 25.74 -19.62 -17.56
C GLY A 506 26.62 -20.52 -16.72
N LEU A 507 27.63 -19.96 -16.05
CA LEU A 507 28.54 -20.70 -15.16
C LEU A 507 27.80 -21.39 -14.01
N ARG A 508 26.77 -20.75 -13.45
CA ARG A 508 25.94 -21.36 -12.40
C ARG A 508 25.14 -22.54 -12.91
N ALA A 509 24.53 -22.43 -14.10
CA ALA A 509 23.80 -23.53 -14.71
C ALA A 509 24.72 -24.74 -14.97
N GLU A 510 25.97 -24.52 -15.38
CA GLU A 510 26.98 -25.57 -15.52
C GLU A 510 27.31 -26.26 -14.18
N ILE A 511 27.48 -25.47 -13.11
CA ILE A 511 27.77 -26.00 -11.76
C ILE A 511 26.58 -26.80 -11.22
N ASP A 512 25.35 -26.30 -11.39
CA ASP A 512 24.14 -26.97 -10.92
C ASP A 512 23.88 -28.28 -11.70
N ALA A 513 24.13 -28.28 -13.03
CA ALA A 513 24.07 -29.49 -13.84
C ALA A 513 25.11 -30.55 -13.40
N ALA A 514 26.35 -30.12 -13.12
CA ALA A 514 27.42 -31.00 -12.65
C ALA A 514 27.15 -31.57 -11.24
N ARG A 515 26.37 -30.87 -10.40
CA ARG A 515 25.99 -31.34 -9.06
C ARG A 515 25.00 -32.50 -9.12
N VAL A 516 24.07 -32.49 -10.08
CA VAL A 516 23.07 -33.56 -10.25
C VAL A 516 23.72 -34.83 -10.81
N SER A 517 24.76 -34.71 -11.63
CA SER A 517 25.47 -35.82 -12.29
C SER A 517 26.65 -36.40 -11.49
N SER A 518 26.63 -36.29 -10.16
CA SER A 518 27.72 -36.53 -9.18
C SER A 518 28.50 -37.88 -9.19
N ALA A 519 28.42 -38.69 -10.24
CA ALA A 519 29.13 -39.96 -10.37
C ALA A 519 30.52 -39.86 -11.04
N ASP A 520 30.87 -38.77 -11.75
CA ASP A 520 32.11 -38.67 -12.53
C ASP A 520 33.17 -37.72 -11.94
N ALA A 521 34.37 -38.24 -11.66
CA ALA A 521 35.51 -37.46 -11.15
C ALA A 521 35.99 -36.33 -12.09
N ALA A 522 35.87 -36.53 -13.41
CA ALA A 522 36.21 -35.52 -14.41
C ALA A 522 35.23 -34.32 -14.44
N GLN A 523 33.99 -34.53 -14.00
CA GLN A 523 33.01 -33.44 -13.84
C GLN A 523 33.25 -32.64 -12.55
N ALA A 524 33.83 -33.26 -11.53
CA ALA A 524 34.21 -32.56 -10.30
C ALA A 524 35.30 -31.50 -10.54
N ASP A 525 36.34 -31.82 -11.33
CA ASP A 525 37.40 -30.87 -11.68
C ASP A 525 36.88 -29.69 -12.53
N LYS A 526 35.99 -29.96 -13.49
CA LYS A 526 35.32 -28.90 -14.28
C LYS A 526 34.43 -28.02 -13.40
N ALA A 527 33.68 -28.60 -12.46
CA ALA A 527 32.86 -27.85 -11.53
C ALA A 527 33.71 -26.97 -10.58
N GLN A 528 34.90 -27.44 -10.19
CA GLN A 528 35.85 -26.68 -9.39
C GLN A 528 36.37 -25.45 -10.17
N GLN A 529 36.81 -25.63 -11.42
CA GLN A 529 37.26 -24.53 -12.28
C GLN A 529 36.14 -23.51 -12.57
N ALA A 530 34.91 -23.99 -12.80
CA ALA A 530 33.75 -23.14 -12.99
C ALA A 530 33.44 -22.31 -11.73
N ARG A 531 33.62 -22.87 -10.51
CA ARG A 531 33.44 -22.14 -9.24
C ARG A 531 34.48 -21.04 -9.03
N GLU A 532 35.74 -21.29 -9.37
CA GLU A 532 36.81 -20.27 -9.27
C GLU A 532 36.57 -19.12 -10.26
N THR A 533 36.16 -19.46 -11.49
CA THR A 533 35.80 -18.49 -12.52
C THR A 533 34.58 -17.67 -12.08
N LEU A 534 33.54 -18.33 -11.55
CA LEU A 534 32.35 -17.71 -11.00
C LEU A 534 32.70 -16.70 -9.89
N ALA A 535 33.53 -17.08 -8.92
CA ALA A 535 33.93 -16.20 -7.83
C ALA A 535 34.64 -14.94 -8.35
N THR A 536 35.50 -15.09 -9.35
CA THR A 536 36.21 -13.97 -9.99
C THR A 536 35.25 -13.03 -10.72
N ARG A 537 34.30 -13.57 -11.49
CA ARG A 537 33.30 -12.76 -12.21
C ARG A 537 32.33 -12.05 -11.28
N VAL A 538 31.90 -12.70 -10.20
CA VAL A 538 31.04 -12.08 -9.17
C VAL A 538 31.78 -10.93 -8.48
N ALA A 539 33.07 -11.08 -8.16
CA ALA A 539 33.87 -9.99 -7.59
C ALA A 539 34.02 -8.80 -8.56
N GLN A 540 34.23 -9.08 -9.86
CA GLN A 540 34.26 -8.04 -10.90
C GLN A 540 32.92 -7.29 -11.00
N LEU A 541 31.80 -8.02 -10.96
CA LEU A 541 30.46 -7.42 -11.00
C LEU A 541 30.23 -6.53 -9.77
N HIS A 542 30.55 -6.99 -8.57
CA HIS A 542 30.39 -6.18 -7.36
C HIS A 542 31.25 -4.91 -7.37
N ALA A 543 32.49 -4.99 -7.88
CA ALA A 543 33.35 -3.82 -8.02
C ALA A 543 32.81 -2.80 -9.02
N LEU A 544 32.14 -3.26 -10.08
CA LEU A 544 31.50 -2.41 -11.10
C LEU A 544 30.21 -1.75 -10.58
N GLN A 545 29.44 -2.46 -9.75
CA GLN A 545 28.14 -2.02 -9.28
C GLN A 545 28.20 -1.01 -8.14
N GLY A 546 29.22 -1.09 -7.25
CA GLY A 546 29.51 -0.08 -6.21
C GLY A 546 28.41 0.21 -5.17
N GLY A 547 27.21 -0.37 -5.31
CA GLY A 547 26.02 -0.12 -4.49
C GLY A 547 24.74 0.24 -5.27
N GLN A 548 24.80 0.44 -6.59
CA GLN A 548 23.64 0.73 -7.44
C GLN A 548 23.66 -0.16 -8.70
N PRO A 549 23.20 -1.42 -8.60
CA PRO A 549 23.21 -2.34 -9.72
C PRO A 549 22.23 -1.89 -10.82
N MET A 550 22.69 -1.75 -12.06
CA MET A 550 21.80 -1.54 -13.21
C MET A 550 21.11 -2.84 -13.61
N VAL A 551 21.85 -3.94 -13.53
CA VAL A 551 21.34 -5.28 -13.79
C VAL A 551 21.55 -6.13 -12.53
N PRO A 552 20.57 -6.16 -11.60
CA PRO A 552 20.66 -7.00 -10.41
C PRO A 552 20.72 -8.47 -10.82
N LEU A 553 21.71 -9.22 -10.33
CA LEU A 553 21.93 -10.63 -10.70
C LEU A 553 20.82 -11.58 -10.19
N GLN A 554 20.27 -11.26 -9.02
CA GLN A 554 19.37 -12.12 -8.26
C GLN A 554 18.63 -11.28 -7.21
N VAL A 555 17.60 -11.84 -6.61
CA VAL A 555 16.90 -11.21 -5.48
C VAL A 555 17.71 -11.45 -4.21
N ASP A 556 18.25 -10.38 -3.64
CA ASP A 556 18.99 -10.35 -2.37
C ASP A 556 18.32 -9.40 -1.35
N GLY A 557 18.88 -9.30 -0.14
CA GLY A 557 18.36 -8.40 0.89
C GLY A 557 18.38 -6.91 0.47
N HIS A 558 19.27 -6.51 -0.45
CA HIS A 558 19.36 -5.13 -0.92
C HIS A 558 18.19 -4.76 -1.83
N VAL A 559 17.85 -5.62 -2.81
CA VAL A 559 16.67 -5.43 -3.67
C VAL A 559 15.39 -5.36 -2.83
N VAL A 560 15.28 -6.23 -1.83
CA VAL A 560 14.15 -6.25 -0.89
C VAL A 560 14.06 -4.93 -0.11
N ALA A 561 15.20 -4.45 0.41
CA ALA A 561 15.26 -3.17 1.10
C ALA A 561 14.84 -2.01 0.19
N GLU A 562 15.20 -2.01 -1.09
CA GLU A 562 14.77 -0.99 -2.06
C GLU A 562 13.25 -0.99 -2.28
N ILE A 563 12.63 -2.17 -2.35
CA ILE A 563 11.16 -2.27 -2.45
C ILE A 563 10.50 -1.68 -1.21
N VAL A 564 10.97 -2.05 -0.01
CA VAL A 564 10.44 -1.52 1.24
C VAL A 564 10.66 -0.01 1.34
N ALA A 565 11.83 0.49 0.94
CA ALA A 565 12.14 1.91 0.88
C ALA A 565 11.16 2.67 -0.03
N SER A 566 10.92 2.14 -1.23
CA SER A 566 9.98 2.72 -2.20
C SER A 566 8.55 2.77 -1.67
N TRP A 567 8.09 1.71 -1.00
CA TRP A 567 6.73 1.64 -0.46
C TRP A 567 6.51 2.51 0.76
N THR A 568 7.55 2.68 1.58
CA THR A 568 7.45 3.39 2.87
C THR A 568 7.92 4.85 2.79
N GLY A 569 8.68 5.20 1.75
CA GLY A 569 9.37 6.49 1.62
C GLY A 569 10.60 6.62 2.54
N ILE A 570 10.99 5.55 3.25
CA ILE A 570 12.15 5.56 4.15
C ILE A 570 13.42 5.32 3.31
N PRO A 571 14.42 6.22 3.34
CA PRO A 571 15.62 6.07 2.52
C PRO A 571 16.37 4.77 2.81
N LEU A 572 16.83 4.10 1.74
CA LEU A 572 17.58 2.84 1.82
C LEU A 572 18.81 2.92 2.73
N GLY A 573 19.51 4.07 2.67
CA GLY A 573 20.66 4.36 3.54
C GLY A 573 20.32 4.05 4.99
N ARG A 574 19.26 4.67 5.54
CA ARG A 574 18.83 4.54 6.96
C ARG A 574 18.45 3.11 7.43
N MET A 575 18.60 2.07 6.61
CA MET A 575 18.37 0.67 6.98
C MET A 575 19.62 0.00 7.58
N ILE A 576 19.42 -1.12 8.28
CA ILE A 576 20.26 -1.87 9.25
C ILE A 576 21.76 -1.48 9.42
N LYS A 577 22.56 -1.31 8.36
CA LYS A 577 23.98 -0.90 8.48
C LYS A 577 24.13 0.56 8.92
N ASP A 578 23.25 1.45 8.44
CA ASP A 578 23.22 2.84 8.90
C ASP A 578 22.51 2.98 10.24
N GLU A 579 21.68 2.02 10.67
CA GLU A 579 21.05 2.10 12.01
C GLU A 579 22.12 2.10 13.10
N ILE A 580 23.14 1.24 13.00
CA ILE A 580 24.23 1.21 13.98
C ILE A 580 24.98 2.54 13.96
N GLN A 581 25.32 3.06 12.78
CA GLN A 581 26.00 4.36 12.68
C GLN A 581 25.11 5.51 13.18
N THR A 582 23.82 5.48 12.89
CA THR A 582 22.82 6.46 13.33
C THR A 582 22.69 6.45 14.85
N VAL A 583 22.66 5.26 15.47
CA VAL A 583 22.60 5.10 16.93
C VAL A 583 23.91 5.49 17.60
N LEU A 584 25.06 5.19 16.99
CA LEU A 584 26.37 5.64 17.47
C LEU A 584 26.51 7.17 17.39
N ASN A 585 26.05 7.76 16.29
CA ASN A 585 26.06 9.21 16.03
C ASN A 585 24.75 9.89 16.44
N LEU A 586 23.99 9.31 17.37
CA LEU A 586 22.66 9.83 17.70
C LEU A 586 22.71 11.22 18.34
N GLN A 587 23.63 11.46 19.27
CA GLN A 587 23.78 12.77 19.91
C GLN A 587 24.07 13.90 18.89
N PRO A 588 25.08 13.80 18.00
CA PRO A 588 25.34 14.89 17.06
C PRO A 588 24.19 15.08 16.06
N LEU A 589 23.50 14.01 15.66
CA LEU A 589 22.32 14.10 14.79
C LEU A 589 21.15 14.82 15.48
N LEU A 590 20.94 14.59 16.78
CA LEU A 590 19.92 15.32 17.55
C LEU A 590 20.34 16.77 17.82
N ALA A 591 21.62 17.03 18.09
CA ALA A 591 22.15 18.36 18.37
C ALA A 591 22.03 19.32 17.18
N ALA A 592 22.03 18.80 15.94
CA ALA A 592 21.74 19.59 14.74
C ALA A 592 20.34 20.22 14.73
N ARG A 593 19.42 19.72 15.57
CA ARG A 593 18.02 20.16 15.65
C ARG A 593 17.64 20.71 17.02
N VAL A 594 18.19 20.17 18.10
CA VAL A 594 17.92 20.56 19.49
C VAL A 594 19.17 21.21 20.07
N ILE A 595 19.14 22.53 20.25
CA ILE A 595 20.28 23.32 20.71
C ILE A 595 20.21 23.56 22.23
N GLY A 596 21.37 23.52 22.90
CA GLY A 596 21.53 23.93 24.30
C GLY A 596 21.12 22.89 25.34
N GLN A 597 20.93 21.63 24.94
CA GLN A 597 20.49 20.54 25.83
C GLN A 597 21.38 19.29 25.70
N ASP A 598 22.68 19.48 25.49
CA ASP A 598 23.62 18.38 25.17
C ASP A 598 23.62 17.25 26.20
N HIS A 599 23.55 17.57 27.50
CA HIS A 599 23.47 16.59 28.57
C HIS A 599 22.22 15.70 28.46
N ALA A 600 21.09 16.28 28.06
CA ALA A 600 19.85 15.54 27.86
C ALA A 600 19.97 14.62 26.64
N LEU A 601 20.54 15.12 25.54
CA LEU A 601 20.78 14.36 24.32
C LEU A 601 21.75 13.21 24.57
N ASP A 602 22.80 13.41 25.37
CA ASP A 602 23.76 12.37 25.75
C ASP A 602 23.12 11.27 26.58
N ALA A 603 22.31 11.63 27.59
CA ALA A 603 21.61 10.67 28.43
C ALA A 603 20.63 9.80 27.60
N ILE A 604 19.92 10.43 26.66
CA ILE A 604 19.04 9.74 25.71
C ILE A 604 19.85 8.82 24.79
N ALA A 605 20.91 9.35 24.18
CA ALA A 605 21.74 8.60 23.25
C ALA A 605 22.40 7.38 23.91
N GLN A 606 22.90 7.52 25.14
CA GLN A 606 23.48 6.41 25.90
C GLN A 606 22.46 5.29 26.13
N ARG A 607 21.23 5.63 26.55
CA ARG A 607 20.18 4.64 26.80
C ARG A 607 19.71 3.97 25.52
N VAL A 608 19.51 4.73 24.44
CA VAL A 608 19.16 4.17 23.11
C VAL A 608 20.27 3.27 22.57
N ARG A 609 21.54 3.63 22.72
CA ARG A 609 22.68 2.76 22.37
C ARG A 609 22.65 1.45 23.14
N THR A 610 22.40 1.50 24.45
CA THR A 610 22.35 0.32 25.32
C THR A 610 21.22 -0.63 24.92
N ALA A 611 20.03 -0.10 24.67
CA ALA A 611 18.88 -0.88 24.18
C ALA A 611 19.14 -1.47 22.78
N SER A 612 19.77 -0.71 21.89
CA SER A 612 20.07 -1.16 20.52
C SER A 612 21.15 -2.24 20.46
N ALA A 613 22.04 -2.27 21.45
CA ALA A 613 23.03 -3.33 21.63
C ALA A 613 22.44 -4.62 22.24
N SER A 614 21.13 -4.65 22.52
CA SER A 614 20.43 -5.78 23.16
C SER A 614 21.02 -6.19 24.52
N LEU A 615 21.58 -5.21 25.25
CA LEU A 615 22.16 -5.41 26.59
C LEU A 615 21.15 -5.18 27.72
N GLU A 616 19.92 -4.79 27.38
CA GLU A 616 18.81 -4.58 28.33
C GLU A 616 17.84 -5.77 28.34
N ASP A 617 16.88 -5.74 29.26
CA ASP A 617 15.79 -6.72 29.29
C ASP A 617 14.96 -6.62 28.01
N PRO A 618 14.88 -7.68 27.18
CA PRO A 618 14.18 -7.65 25.89
C PRO A 618 12.66 -7.47 26.05
N ASN A 619 12.13 -7.65 27.26
CA ASN A 619 10.71 -7.45 27.52
C ASN A 619 10.36 -6.00 27.84
N LYS A 620 11.33 -5.08 27.96
CA LYS A 620 11.05 -3.67 28.26
C LYS A 620 11.02 -2.82 27.00
N PRO A 621 10.32 -1.67 27.01
CA PRO A 621 10.45 -0.68 25.94
C PRO A 621 11.91 -0.26 25.74
N ARG A 622 12.29 0.15 24.52
CA ARG A 622 13.68 0.56 24.18
C ARG A 622 14.19 1.72 25.03
N GLY A 623 13.30 2.50 25.62
CA GLY A 623 13.65 3.51 26.61
C GLY A 623 12.41 4.20 27.14
N VAL A 624 12.45 4.56 28.43
CA VAL A 624 11.39 5.34 29.09
C VAL A 624 12.04 6.55 29.74
N PHE A 625 11.66 7.74 29.31
CA PHE A 625 12.25 9.01 29.75
C PHE A 625 11.18 9.96 30.26
N MET A 626 11.53 10.76 31.25
CA MET A 626 10.73 11.89 31.69
C MET A 626 11.52 13.18 31.55
N PHE A 627 11.12 14.03 30.60
CA PHE A 627 11.71 15.33 30.33
C PHE A 627 11.08 16.37 31.23
N VAL A 628 11.89 16.97 32.10
CA VAL A 628 11.43 17.90 33.14
C VAL A 628 12.11 19.25 32.94
N GLY A 629 11.34 20.33 32.89
CA GLY A 629 11.89 21.67 32.78
C GLY A 629 10.85 22.71 32.38
N PRO A 630 11.25 23.99 32.20
CA PRO A 630 10.36 25.06 31.76
C PRO A 630 9.69 24.80 30.40
N SER A 631 8.65 25.56 30.08
CA SER A 631 8.02 25.50 28.76
C SER A 631 8.95 26.10 27.70
N GLY A 632 8.89 25.60 26.47
CA GLY A 632 9.65 26.16 25.35
C GLY A 632 11.15 25.81 25.30
N VAL A 633 11.67 24.96 26.20
CA VAL A 633 13.10 24.57 26.24
C VAL A 633 13.50 23.43 25.28
N GLY A 634 12.56 22.93 24.46
CA GLY A 634 12.85 21.90 23.45
C GLY A 634 12.43 20.45 23.80
N LYS A 635 11.73 20.20 24.92
CA LYS A 635 11.28 18.84 25.31
C LYS A 635 10.54 18.08 24.19
N THR A 636 9.55 18.73 23.57
CA THR A 636 8.77 18.16 22.46
C THR A 636 9.58 18.05 21.17
N GLU A 637 10.49 19.01 20.92
CA GLU A 637 11.35 18.99 19.74
C GLU A 637 12.33 17.81 19.79
N THR A 638 12.84 17.45 20.97
CA THR A 638 13.64 16.24 21.17
C THR A 638 12.88 14.97 20.80
N ALA A 639 11.59 14.88 21.16
CA ALA A 639 10.75 13.73 20.80
C ALA A 639 10.54 13.62 19.28
N LEU A 640 10.30 14.76 18.62
CA LEU A 640 10.20 14.83 17.15
C LEU A 640 11.50 14.44 16.45
N ALA A 641 12.63 14.96 16.94
CA ALA A 641 13.96 14.63 16.42
C ALA A 641 14.26 13.14 16.57
N LEU A 642 13.92 12.52 17.70
CA LEU A 642 14.06 11.08 17.90
C LEU A 642 13.18 10.27 16.94
N ALA A 643 11.94 10.70 16.71
CA ALA A 643 11.04 10.02 15.76
C ALA A 643 11.59 10.05 14.32
N ASP A 644 12.13 11.20 13.90
CA ASP A 644 12.74 11.35 12.58
C ASP A 644 14.02 10.51 12.43
N VAL A 645 14.96 10.63 13.38
CA VAL A 645 16.27 9.98 13.30
C VAL A 645 16.16 8.46 13.46
N LEU A 646 15.35 7.96 14.41
CA LEU A 646 15.32 6.52 14.73
C LEU A 646 14.27 5.73 13.95
N TYR A 647 13.15 6.36 13.60
CA TYR A 647 12.00 5.66 13.03
C TYR A 647 11.65 6.12 11.61
N GLY A 648 12.41 7.06 11.05
CA GLY A 648 12.30 7.47 9.65
C GLY A 648 11.21 8.51 9.38
N GLY A 649 10.79 9.26 10.40
CA GLY A 649 9.99 10.48 10.22
C GLY A 649 9.13 10.87 11.43
N GLU A 650 8.78 12.14 11.50
CA GLU A 650 7.94 12.71 12.58
C GLU A 650 6.57 12.05 12.71
N ARG A 651 6.03 11.49 11.62
CA ARG A 651 4.75 10.74 11.60
C ARG A 651 4.77 9.46 12.45
N LYS A 652 5.96 9.00 12.85
CA LYS A 652 6.15 7.87 13.77
C LYS A 652 6.11 8.30 15.24
N MET A 653 5.74 9.55 15.53
CA MET A 653 5.43 10.02 16.87
C MET A 653 3.93 9.87 17.16
N VAL A 654 3.60 9.11 18.20
CA VAL A 654 2.25 9.00 18.77
C VAL A 654 2.16 9.98 19.92
N THR A 655 1.39 11.06 19.76
CA THR A 655 1.24 12.09 20.80
C THR A 655 -0.06 11.90 21.54
N ILE A 656 0.01 11.86 22.87
CA ILE A 656 -1.14 11.82 23.76
C ILE A 656 -1.05 13.00 24.71
N ASN A 657 -2.00 13.92 24.63
CA ASN A 657 -2.09 15.05 25.54
C ASN A 657 -2.72 14.62 26.88
N MET A 658 -1.94 14.58 27.96
CA MET A 658 -2.42 14.15 29.27
C MET A 658 -3.40 15.13 29.92
N SER A 659 -3.47 16.37 29.43
CA SER A 659 -4.48 17.35 29.86
C SER A 659 -5.90 16.96 29.46
N GLU A 660 -6.09 16.04 28.50
CA GLU A 660 -7.40 15.46 28.15
C GLU A 660 -7.81 14.32 29.10
N TYR A 661 -6.88 13.81 29.91
CA TYR A 661 -7.05 12.61 30.74
C TYR A 661 -7.00 12.91 32.25
N GLN A 662 -7.64 14.01 32.66
CA GLN A 662 -7.68 14.46 34.07
C GLN A 662 -8.67 13.67 34.93
N GLU A 663 -9.67 13.02 34.31
CA GLU A 663 -10.76 12.35 34.99
C GLU A 663 -10.60 10.82 34.95
N ALA A 664 -11.03 10.10 36.00
CA ALA A 664 -10.84 8.65 36.12
C ALA A 664 -11.44 7.83 34.96
N HIS A 665 -12.55 8.27 34.35
CA HIS A 665 -13.19 7.52 33.27
C HIS A 665 -12.49 7.69 31.91
N SER A 666 -11.59 8.67 31.78
CA SER A 666 -10.81 8.94 30.56
C SER A 666 -9.83 7.80 30.22
N VAL A 667 -9.49 6.94 31.19
CA VAL A 667 -8.70 5.71 31.00
C VAL A 667 -9.28 4.83 29.90
N SER A 668 -10.61 4.76 29.81
CA SER A 668 -11.29 3.97 28.77
C SER A 668 -11.03 4.50 27.37
N GLY A 669 -10.77 5.81 27.20
CA GLY A 669 -10.39 6.38 25.90
C GLY A 669 -9.01 5.93 25.42
N LEU A 670 -8.07 5.70 26.35
CA LEU A 670 -6.70 5.27 26.01
C LEU A 670 -6.60 3.77 25.74
N LYS A 671 -7.25 2.96 26.58
CA LYS A 671 -7.17 1.50 26.54
C LYS A 671 -8.26 0.85 25.68
N GLY A 672 -9.41 1.51 25.57
CA GLY A 672 -10.64 1.00 24.98
C GLY A 672 -11.77 0.90 26.03
N SER A 673 -13.02 0.95 25.57
CA SER A 673 -14.19 0.79 26.44
C SER A 673 -14.39 -0.68 26.84
N PRO A 674 -14.68 -0.99 28.11
CA PRO A 674 -14.97 -2.37 28.55
C PRO A 674 -16.32 -2.88 28.00
N PRO A 675 -16.57 -4.20 28.04
CA PRO A 675 -17.83 -4.80 27.60
C PRO A 675 -19.06 -4.13 28.23
N GLY A 676 -19.99 -3.67 27.38
CA GLY A 676 -21.25 -3.06 27.83
C GLY A 676 -21.28 -1.52 27.81
N TYR A 677 -20.17 -0.85 27.49
CA TYR A 677 -20.09 0.61 27.34
C TYR A 677 -20.08 1.04 25.87
N VAL A 678 -20.45 2.30 25.59
CA VAL A 678 -20.37 2.89 24.25
C VAL A 678 -18.90 2.92 23.80
N GLY A 679 -18.63 2.49 22.56
CA GLY A 679 -17.27 2.29 22.04
C GLY A 679 -16.69 0.90 22.32
N TYR A 680 -17.45 -0.03 22.92
CA TYR A 680 -17.01 -1.43 23.04
C TYR A 680 -16.82 -2.07 21.66
N GLY A 681 -15.62 -2.59 21.40
CA GLY A 681 -15.22 -3.13 20.09
C GLY A 681 -14.32 -2.18 19.27
N GLU A 682 -14.16 -0.94 19.74
CA GLU A 682 -13.22 0.04 19.20
C GLU A 682 -12.03 0.11 20.16
N GLY A 683 -10.83 -0.24 19.69
CA GLY A 683 -9.63 -0.15 20.52
C GLY A 683 -9.36 1.28 20.97
N GLY A 684 -8.63 1.45 22.07
CA GLY A 684 -8.31 2.76 22.60
C GLY A 684 -7.33 3.55 21.71
N VAL A 685 -7.27 4.87 21.92
CA VAL A 685 -6.43 5.77 21.12
C VAL A 685 -4.96 5.35 21.15
N LEU A 686 -4.46 5.00 22.35
CA LEU A 686 -3.08 4.55 22.53
C LEU A 686 -2.87 3.13 21.98
N THR A 687 -3.75 2.20 22.37
CA THR A 687 -3.61 0.79 22.00
C THR A 687 -3.69 0.58 20.50
N GLU A 688 -4.57 1.28 19.78
CA GLU A 688 -4.62 1.24 18.31
C GLU A 688 -3.44 1.94 17.65
N ALA A 689 -3.00 3.09 18.15
CA ALA A 689 -1.87 3.82 17.57
C ALA A 689 -0.58 2.98 17.61
N VAL A 690 -0.30 2.34 18.74
CA VAL A 690 0.87 1.48 18.93
C VAL A 690 0.71 0.15 18.21
N ARG A 691 -0.49 -0.45 18.19
CA ARG A 691 -0.76 -1.65 17.39
C ARG A 691 -0.47 -1.44 15.91
N ARG A 692 -0.84 -0.27 15.37
CA ARG A 692 -0.56 0.09 13.97
C ARG A 692 0.90 0.43 13.75
N ASN A 693 1.57 1.08 14.70
CA ASN A 693 2.98 1.46 14.60
C ASN A 693 3.78 0.97 15.83
N PRO A 694 4.18 -0.32 15.88
CA PRO A 694 4.95 -0.87 17.00
C PRO A 694 6.34 -0.24 17.17
N TYR A 695 6.87 0.33 16.07
CA TYR A 695 8.11 1.08 16.02
C TYR A 695 7.79 2.58 15.99
N SER A 696 7.67 3.20 17.16
CA SER A 696 7.26 4.59 17.30
C SER A 696 7.83 5.24 18.57
N VAL A 697 7.80 6.57 18.59
CA VAL A 697 7.98 7.38 19.81
C VAL A 697 6.61 7.67 20.38
N VAL A 698 6.33 7.24 21.61
CA VAL A 698 5.10 7.55 22.34
C VAL A 698 5.36 8.74 23.26
N LEU A 699 4.78 9.89 22.93
CA LEU A 699 4.89 11.13 23.68
C LEU A 699 3.65 11.32 24.58
N LEU A 700 3.85 11.30 25.90
CA LEU A 700 2.86 11.65 26.90
C LEU A 700 3.12 13.09 27.37
N ASP A 701 2.40 14.04 26.80
CA ASP A 701 2.63 15.47 27.03
C ASP A 701 1.89 15.95 28.29
N GLU A 702 2.51 16.80 29.11
CA GLU A 702 1.94 17.37 30.36
C GLU A 702 1.48 16.32 31.39
N VAL A 703 2.30 15.30 31.65
CA VAL A 703 1.93 14.15 32.48
C VAL A 703 1.47 14.49 33.91
N GLU A 704 1.88 15.63 34.45
CA GLU A 704 1.42 16.11 35.76
C GLU A 704 -0.08 16.42 35.84
N LYS A 705 -0.75 16.57 34.69
CA LYS A 705 -2.19 16.82 34.61
C LYS A 705 -3.02 15.54 34.61
N ALA A 706 -2.41 14.39 34.31
CA ALA A 706 -3.11 13.12 34.22
C ALA A 706 -3.71 12.67 35.56
N HIS A 707 -4.83 11.96 35.48
CA HIS A 707 -5.36 11.24 36.64
C HIS A 707 -4.40 10.13 37.10
N PRO A 708 -4.24 9.86 38.41
CA PRO A 708 -3.36 8.78 38.91
C PRO A 708 -3.62 7.41 38.29
N ASP A 709 -4.87 7.04 38.04
CA ASP A 709 -5.23 5.75 37.41
C ASP A 709 -4.70 5.62 35.97
N VAL A 710 -4.57 6.74 35.25
CA VAL A 710 -3.95 6.76 33.91
C VAL A 710 -2.47 6.43 34.03
N LEU A 711 -1.78 6.97 35.04
CA LEU A 711 -0.36 6.69 35.28
C LEU A 711 -0.12 5.24 35.71
N GLU A 712 -1.00 4.68 36.53
CA GLU A 712 -0.91 3.28 36.98
C GLU A 712 -1.01 2.28 35.82
N MET A 713 -1.82 2.59 34.80
CA MET A 713 -1.90 1.78 33.57
C MET A 713 -0.53 1.60 32.89
N PHE A 714 0.33 2.63 32.92
CA PHE A 714 1.65 2.58 32.31
C PHE A 714 2.69 1.79 33.10
N PHE A 715 2.43 1.41 34.36
CA PHE A 715 3.38 0.61 35.13
C PHE A 715 3.64 -0.73 34.45
N GLN A 716 2.59 -1.36 33.93
CA GLN A 716 2.70 -2.63 33.20
C GLN A 716 3.50 -2.45 31.90
N VAL A 717 3.30 -1.34 31.20
CA VAL A 717 4.02 -1.02 29.96
C VAL A 717 5.51 -0.89 30.21
N PHE A 718 5.91 -0.17 31.26
CA PHE A 718 7.33 0.08 31.53
C PHE A 718 8.06 -1.17 32.03
N ASP A 719 7.36 -2.06 32.74
CA ASP A 719 7.97 -3.27 33.29
C ASP A 719 7.96 -4.45 32.30
N LYS A 720 6.86 -4.66 31.57
CA LYS A 720 6.63 -5.83 30.71
C LYS A 720 6.63 -5.53 29.22
N GLY A 721 6.66 -4.25 28.84
CA GLY A 721 6.62 -3.85 27.44
C GLY A 721 5.33 -4.24 26.72
N THR A 722 4.28 -4.67 27.44
CA THR A 722 3.00 -5.04 26.85
C THR A 722 1.82 -4.50 27.65
N MET A 723 0.72 -4.21 26.97
CA MET A 723 -0.55 -3.77 27.57
C MET A 723 -1.70 -4.52 26.91
N ASP A 724 -2.61 -5.07 27.70
CA ASP A 724 -3.86 -5.60 27.16
C ASP A 724 -4.81 -4.46 26.84
N ASP A 725 -5.47 -4.47 25.69
CA ASP A 725 -6.60 -3.56 25.43
C ASP A 725 -7.84 -3.98 26.24
N ALA A 726 -8.94 -3.22 26.14
CA ALA A 726 -10.20 -3.57 26.81
C ALA A 726 -10.87 -4.86 26.28
N GLU A 727 -10.39 -5.39 25.16
CA GLU A 727 -10.83 -6.63 24.56
C GLU A 727 -9.99 -7.86 24.96
N GLY A 728 -8.89 -7.65 25.70
CA GLY A 728 -7.92 -8.69 26.08
C GLY A 728 -6.90 -9.01 24.99
N ARG A 729 -6.68 -8.12 24.02
CA ARG A 729 -5.60 -8.24 23.04
C ARG A 729 -4.33 -7.62 23.61
N GLU A 730 -3.25 -8.38 23.60
CA GLU A 730 -1.94 -7.90 24.03
C GLU A 730 -1.32 -6.97 22.98
N ILE A 731 -0.97 -5.75 23.37
CA ILE A 731 -0.33 -4.73 22.55
C ILE A 731 1.14 -4.63 22.94
N ASP A 732 2.02 -4.67 21.94
CA ASP A 732 3.47 -4.67 22.12
C ASP A 732 4.08 -3.26 22.07
N PHE A 733 4.75 -2.87 23.15
CA PHE A 733 5.49 -1.63 23.33
C PHE A 733 7.02 -1.84 23.37
N ARG A 734 7.53 -3.07 23.24
CA ARG A 734 8.98 -3.38 23.37
C ARG A 734 9.84 -2.60 22.38
N ASN A 735 9.30 -2.30 21.20
CA ASN A 735 9.98 -1.54 20.14
C ASN A 735 9.74 -0.02 20.19
N THR A 736 9.02 0.47 21.21
CA THR A 736 8.69 1.89 21.37
C THR A 736 9.69 2.62 22.27
N LEU A 737 9.84 3.91 21.99
CA LEU A 737 10.50 4.87 22.89
C LEU A 737 9.40 5.67 23.59
N ILE A 738 9.33 5.59 24.92
CA ILE A 738 8.28 6.29 25.67
C ILE A 738 8.88 7.54 26.30
N ILE A 739 8.32 8.70 25.96
CA ILE A 739 8.75 10.01 26.43
C ILE A 739 7.58 10.66 27.16
N LEU A 740 7.83 11.06 28.40
CA LEU A 740 6.89 11.83 29.20
C LEU A 740 7.46 13.25 29.32
N THR A 741 6.63 14.28 29.13
CA THR A 741 7.05 15.66 29.41
C THR A 741 6.35 16.16 30.66
N SER A 742 7.06 16.99 31.43
CA SER A 742 6.48 17.65 32.57
C SER A 742 7.06 19.04 32.79
N ASN A 743 6.20 19.95 33.24
CA ASN A 743 6.61 21.27 33.70
C ASN A 743 6.80 21.33 35.23
N VAL A 744 6.69 20.19 35.93
CA VAL A 744 6.91 20.12 37.38
C VAL A 744 8.34 20.54 37.71
N GLY A 745 8.46 21.49 38.62
CA GLY A 745 9.76 21.99 39.07
C GLY A 745 10.46 22.97 38.15
N SER A 746 9.74 23.50 37.14
CA SER A 746 10.22 24.62 36.31
C SER A 746 10.74 25.80 37.14
N GLN A 747 10.06 26.15 38.23
CA GLN A 747 10.50 27.25 39.12
C GLN A 747 11.83 26.94 39.83
N ALA A 748 12.04 25.71 40.28
CA ALA A 748 13.30 25.31 40.92
C ALA A 748 14.45 25.30 39.91
N VAL A 749 14.20 24.79 38.70
CA VAL A 749 15.17 24.82 37.60
C VAL A 749 15.54 26.25 37.23
N MET A 750 14.54 27.13 37.05
CA MET A 750 14.80 28.54 36.79
C MET A 750 15.60 29.19 37.92
N GLN A 751 15.21 29.02 39.18
CA GLN A 751 15.95 29.59 40.32
C GLN A 751 17.39 29.07 40.44
N ALA A 752 17.62 27.80 40.11
CA ALA A 752 18.95 27.20 40.18
C ALA A 752 19.90 27.68 39.07
N CYS A 753 19.35 28.13 37.93
CA CYS A 753 20.10 28.46 36.72
C CYS A 753 20.08 29.97 36.35
N LEU A 754 19.15 30.76 36.90
CA LEU A 754 19.03 32.20 36.64
C LEU A 754 20.32 32.95 37.01
N ASN A 755 20.79 33.81 36.10
CA ASN A 755 21.96 34.70 36.28
C ASN A 755 23.28 34.00 36.64
N LYS A 756 23.44 32.73 36.24
CA LYS A 756 24.69 31.99 36.42
C LYS A 756 25.41 31.80 35.09
N SER A 757 26.74 31.86 35.13
CA SER A 757 27.57 31.53 33.97
C SER A 757 27.56 30.01 33.68
N ALA A 758 27.96 29.60 32.48
CA ALA A 758 27.98 28.19 32.07
C ALA A 758 28.81 27.29 33.01
N GLU A 759 29.83 27.85 33.67
CA GLU A 759 30.69 27.15 34.65
C GLU A 759 30.06 27.02 36.05
N GLU A 760 29.03 27.82 36.36
CA GLU A 760 28.32 27.84 37.65
C GLU A 760 26.97 27.12 37.61
N LEU A 761 26.56 26.63 36.42
CA LEU A 761 25.35 25.83 36.27
C LEU A 761 25.49 24.52 37.04
N PRO A 762 24.43 24.08 37.75
CA PRO A 762 24.46 22.81 38.45
C PRO A 762 24.62 21.67 37.46
N ASP A 763 25.43 20.68 37.83
CA ASP A 763 25.58 19.45 37.06
C ASP A 763 24.21 18.75 36.90
N PRO A 764 23.92 18.03 35.79
CA PRO A 764 22.61 17.44 35.56
C PRO A 764 22.13 16.53 36.70
N ASP A 765 23.04 15.83 37.37
CA ASP A 765 22.71 14.96 38.50
C ASP A 765 22.33 15.79 39.75
N GLU A 766 22.99 16.92 40.00
CA GLU A 766 22.62 17.86 41.08
C GLU A 766 21.25 18.52 40.81
N LEU A 767 20.98 18.87 39.56
CA LEU A 767 19.70 19.41 39.15
C LEU A 767 18.57 18.37 39.30
N ALA A 768 18.85 17.11 38.97
CA ALA A 768 17.92 16.00 39.17
C ALA A 768 17.60 15.77 40.65
N GLU A 769 18.60 15.81 41.53
CA GLU A 769 18.39 15.71 43.00
C GLU A 769 17.60 16.91 43.54
N THR A 770 17.82 18.10 42.99
CA THR A 770 17.05 19.32 43.35
C THR A 770 15.57 19.20 42.96
N LEU A 771 15.28 18.57 41.81
CA LEU A 771 13.92 18.34 41.32
C LEU A 771 13.18 17.22 42.07
N ARG A 772 13.92 16.26 42.66
CA ARG A 772 13.38 15.05 43.27
C ARG A 772 12.28 15.30 44.33
N PRO A 773 12.40 16.26 45.26
CA PRO A 773 11.35 16.53 46.25
C PRO A 773 10.06 17.05 45.61
N GLN A 774 10.15 17.80 44.50
CA GLN A 774 8.97 18.31 43.80
C GLN A 774 8.31 17.21 42.97
N LEU A 775 9.11 16.37 42.30
CA LEU A 775 8.61 15.21 41.58
C LEU A 775 7.91 14.21 42.51
N TYR A 776 8.40 13.98 43.73
CA TYR A 776 7.76 13.09 44.71
C TYR A 776 6.44 13.62 45.29
N LYS A 777 6.15 14.93 45.17
CA LYS A 777 4.84 15.47 45.54
C LYS A 777 3.77 15.14 44.51
N THR A 778 4.15 15.09 43.24
CA THR A 778 3.21 14.87 42.12
C THR A 778 3.15 13.40 41.70
N PHE A 779 4.29 12.70 41.68
CA PHE A 779 4.42 11.34 41.18
C PHE A 779 4.85 10.37 42.28
N LYS A 780 4.28 9.16 42.27
CA LYS A 780 4.68 8.09 43.19
C LYS A 780 6.14 7.68 42.90
N PRO A 781 7.00 7.46 43.91
CA PRO A 781 8.39 7.04 43.70
C PRO A 781 8.53 5.78 42.83
N ALA A 782 7.58 4.86 42.93
CA ALA A 782 7.53 3.65 42.11
C ALA A 782 7.38 3.96 40.59
N PHE A 783 6.67 5.02 40.22
CA PHE A 783 6.53 5.43 38.82
C PHE A 783 7.85 5.99 38.28
N LEU A 784 8.47 6.90 39.03
CA LEU A 784 9.74 7.53 38.67
C LEU A 784 10.90 6.52 38.60
N GLY A 785 10.90 5.48 39.43
CA GLY A 785 11.92 4.43 39.42
C GLY A 785 11.95 3.55 38.16
N ARG A 786 10.95 3.67 37.28
CA ARG A 786 10.83 2.89 36.03
C ARG A 786 11.32 3.65 34.80
N MET A 787 11.78 4.89 34.97
CA MET A 787 12.16 5.79 33.88
C MET A 787 13.41 6.59 34.24
N LYS A 788 14.12 7.09 33.23
CA LYS A 788 15.20 8.05 33.44
C LYS A 788 14.61 9.46 33.42
N VAL A 789 14.68 10.16 34.54
CA VAL A 789 14.36 11.58 34.62
C VAL A 789 15.52 12.37 34.00
N VAL A 790 15.19 13.23 33.03
CA VAL A 790 16.16 14.06 32.30
C VAL A 790 15.74 15.52 32.49
N PRO A 791 16.48 16.31 33.29
CA PRO A 791 16.20 17.72 33.46
C PRO A 791 16.62 18.51 32.21
N TYR A 792 15.90 19.57 31.86
CA TYR A 792 16.23 20.50 30.78
C TYR A 792 16.58 21.87 31.36
N TYR A 793 17.65 22.47 30.85
CA TYR A 793 18.07 23.82 31.29
C TYR A 793 17.19 24.89 30.64
N PRO A 794 17.01 26.05 31.30
CA PRO A 794 16.50 27.25 30.64
C PRO A 794 17.39 27.63 29.45
N ILE A 795 16.79 28.17 28.39
CA ILE A 795 17.51 28.61 27.21
C ILE A 795 18.26 29.92 27.52
N SER A 796 19.57 29.98 27.26
CA SER A 796 20.36 31.21 27.32
C SER A 796 20.14 32.08 26.08
N ASP A 797 20.48 33.36 26.17
CA ASP A 797 20.35 34.31 25.06
C ASP A 797 21.17 33.87 23.83
N ASP A 798 22.39 33.36 24.04
CA ASP A 798 23.24 32.82 22.96
C ASP A 798 22.56 31.66 22.22
N VAL A 799 21.97 30.72 22.97
CA VAL A 799 21.24 29.58 22.39
C VAL A 799 19.97 30.05 21.68
N LEU A 800 19.31 31.08 22.22
CA LEU A 800 18.11 31.64 21.61
C LEU A 800 18.43 32.30 20.25
N ALA A 801 19.57 32.98 20.14
CA ALA A 801 20.06 33.54 18.88
C ALA A 801 20.29 32.44 17.83
N GLU A 802 20.96 31.34 18.19
CA GLU A 802 21.14 30.20 17.28
C GLU A 802 19.81 29.57 16.82
N ILE A 803 18.82 29.49 17.72
CA ILE A 803 17.47 29.01 17.38
C ILE A 803 16.78 29.96 16.38
N ILE A 804 16.94 31.28 16.54
CA ILE A 804 16.39 32.28 15.61
C ILE A 804 17.00 32.08 14.22
N ASP A 805 18.33 31.95 14.13
CA ASP A 805 19.02 31.70 12.86
C ASP A 805 18.56 30.42 12.18
N LEU A 806 18.43 29.32 12.94
CA LEU A 806 17.89 28.06 12.43
C LEU A 806 16.49 28.21 11.83
N LYS A 807 15.63 29.05 12.43
CA LYS A 807 14.28 29.29 11.93
C LYS A 807 14.27 30.19 10.70
N LEU A 808 15.11 31.21 10.66
CA LEU A 808 15.29 32.07 9.49
C LEU A 808 15.85 31.29 8.29
N GLU A 809 16.75 30.33 8.53
CA GLU A 809 17.27 29.43 7.49
C GLU A 809 16.17 28.53 6.90
N ARG A 810 15.23 28.04 7.72
CA ARG A 810 14.06 27.31 7.21
C ARG A 810 13.16 28.20 6.34
N ILE A 811 13.03 29.48 6.69
CA ILE A 811 12.28 30.46 5.90
C ILE A 811 13.00 30.73 4.57
N ARG A 812 14.34 30.91 4.59
CA ARG A 812 15.18 31.09 3.39
C ARG A 812 14.92 29.98 2.37
N ARG A 813 15.04 28.71 2.79
CA ARG A 813 14.82 27.56 1.90
C ARG A 813 13.42 27.54 1.29
N ARG A 814 12.40 27.94 2.05
CA ARG A 814 11.00 28.01 1.56
C ARG A 814 10.80 29.12 0.53
N ILE A 815 11.47 30.26 0.70
CA ILE A 815 11.42 31.37 -0.25
C ILE A 815 12.18 30.99 -1.53
N GLU A 816 13.36 30.40 -1.41
CA GLU A 816 14.16 29.94 -2.53
C GLU A 816 13.40 28.89 -3.37
N SER A 817 12.76 27.91 -2.73
CA SER A 817 12.00 26.87 -3.43
C SER A 817 10.77 27.40 -4.18
N ASN A 818 10.07 28.39 -3.61
CA ASN A 818 8.79 28.87 -4.13
C ASN A 818 8.93 30.04 -5.09
N HIS A 819 9.90 30.92 -4.85
CA HIS A 819 10.05 32.19 -5.57
C HIS A 819 11.40 32.32 -6.29
N LYS A 820 12.33 31.38 -6.11
CA LYS A 820 13.72 31.46 -6.62
C LYS A 820 14.43 32.75 -6.19
N ALA A 821 13.98 33.35 -5.09
CA ALA A 821 14.51 34.60 -4.55
C ALA A 821 15.49 34.31 -3.40
N VAL A 822 16.50 35.14 -3.27
CA VAL A 822 17.47 35.05 -2.16
C VAL A 822 16.89 35.74 -0.93
N PHE A 823 16.81 35.04 0.20
CA PHE A 823 16.41 35.63 1.49
C PHE A 823 17.63 35.90 2.37
N GLU A 824 17.82 37.16 2.74
CA GLU A 824 18.94 37.62 3.55
C GLU A 824 18.46 38.41 4.78
N TRP A 825 19.18 38.24 5.88
CA TRP A 825 19.01 39.00 7.11
C TRP A 825 20.37 39.41 7.66
N ASP A 826 20.37 40.40 8.55
CA ASP A 826 21.54 40.81 9.32
C ASP A 826 21.35 40.51 10.82
N GLU A 827 22.43 40.72 11.58
CA GLU A 827 22.47 40.49 13.03
C GLU A 827 21.44 41.35 13.78
N SER A 828 21.11 42.54 13.25
CA SER A 828 20.12 43.43 13.84
C SER A 828 18.73 42.80 13.95
N LEU A 829 18.34 41.95 12.98
CA LEU A 829 17.09 41.22 13.03
C LEU A 829 17.09 40.18 14.16
N VAL A 830 18.20 39.47 14.34
CA VAL A 830 18.35 38.45 15.38
C VAL A 830 18.26 39.11 16.76
N ASP A 831 18.99 40.21 16.96
CA ASP A 831 18.96 40.99 18.20
C ASP A 831 17.57 41.55 18.51
N ALA A 832 16.87 42.08 17.50
CA ALA A 832 15.52 42.62 17.66
C ALA A 832 14.50 41.53 18.02
N VAL A 833 14.60 40.35 17.41
CA VAL A 833 13.75 39.20 17.77
C VAL A 833 14.10 38.71 19.19
N LEU A 834 15.38 38.64 19.54
CA LEU A 834 15.85 38.23 20.86
C LEU A 834 15.35 39.17 21.97
N ALA A 835 15.49 40.49 21.77
CA ALA A 835 14.99 41.50 22.72
C ALA A 835 13.49 41.33 22.99
N ARG A 836 12.68 41.16 21.94
CA ARG A 836 11.23 40.91 22.04
C ARG A 836 10.90 39.55 22.68
N CYS A 837 11.80 38.57 22.61
CA CYS A 837 11.58 37.28 23.27
C CYS A 837 11.73 37.37 24.79
N THR A 838 12.65 38.20 25.28
CA THR A 838 12.92 38.35 26.73
C THR A 838 11.79 39.02 27.52
N GLU A 839 10.84 39.68 26.83
CA GLU A 839 9.70 40.35 27.46
C GLU A 839 8.60 39.39 27.97
N VAL A 840 8.60 38.12 27.54
CA VAL A 840 7.54 37.15 27.85
C VAL A 840 8.14 35.79 28.27
N ASP A 841 7.66 35.22 29.39
CA ASP A 841 8.10 33.95 30.03
C ASP A 841 7.92 32.65 29.18
N SER A 842 7.86 32.74 27.84
CA SER A 842 7.53 31.61 26.94
C SER A 842 8.71 31.01 26.16
N GLY A 843 9.94 31.48 26.38
CA GLY A 843 11.16 30.92 25.78
C GLY A 843 11.13 30.87 24.24
N ALA A 844 11.70 29.83 23.63
CA ALA A 844 11.80 29.70 22.16
C ALA A 844 10.45 29.58 21.41
N ARG A 845 9.32 29.36 22.12
CA ARG A 845 7.98 29.43 21.51
C ARG A 845 7.62 30.84 21.06
N ASN A 846 8.14 31.87 21.74
CA ASN A 846 7.86 33.25 21.37
C ASN A 846 8.48 33.62 20.01
N VAL A 847 9.63 33.01 19.67
CA VAL A 847 10.27 33.20 18.36
C VAL A 847 9.32 32.83 17.22
N ASP A 848 8.58 31.72 17.32
CA ASP A 848 7.60 31.35 16.29
C ASP A 848 6.45 32.35 16.23
N HIS A 849 6.01 32.86 17.38
CA HIS A 849 4.95 33.86 17.43
C HIS A 849 5.38 35.16 16.76
N ILE A 850 6.62 35.62 16.98
CA ILE A 850 7.16 36.83 16.37
C ILE A 850 7.35 36.62 14.87
N LEU A 851 8.03 35.55 14.45
CA LEU A 851 8.31 35.31 13.03
C LEU A 851 7.03 35.09 12.22
N ASN A 852 6.08 34.28 12.70
CA ASN A 852 4.83 34.02 11.98
C ASN A 852 3.79 35.12 12.14
N GLY A 853 3.80 35.85 13.26
CA GLY A 853 2.81 36.88 13.56
C GLY A 853 3.17 38.27 13.05
N THR A 854 4.47 38.56 12.84
CA THR A 854 4.93 39.89 12.40
C THR A 854 5.77 39.85 11.13
N LEU A 855 6.84 39.05 11.08
CA LEU A 855 7.75 39.05 9.93
C LEU A 855 7.12 38.47 8.65
N LEU A 856 6.58 37.24 8.73
CA LEU A 856 6.03 36.57 7.55
C LEU A 856 4.81 37.25 6.93
N PRO A 857 3.84 37.79 7.69
CA PRO A 857 2.68 38.48 7.11
C PRO A 857 3.08 39.71 6.28
N GLU A 858 4.03 40.52 6.77
CA GLU A 858 4.52 41.71 6.07
C GLU A 858 5.30 41.34 4.80
N VAL A 859 6.20 40.34 4.89
CA VAL A 859 6.89 39.81 3.71
C VAL A 859 5.90 39.26 2.69
N ALA A 860 4.87 38.53 3.13
CA ALA A 860 3.85 37.98 2.25
C ALA A 860 3.06 39.10 1.54
N GLN A 861 2.74 40.20 2.22
CA GLN A 861 2.07 41.34 1.61
C GLN A 861 2.93 41.95 0.49
N GLN A 862 4.21 42.27 0.75
CA GLN A 862 5.09 42.86 -0.27
C GLN A 862 5.33 41.92 -1.46
N VAL A 863 5.48 40.62 -1.20
CA VAL A 863 5.60 39.59 -2.24
C VAL A 863 4.35 39.56 -3.12
N LEU A 864 3.15 39.57 -2.53
CA LEU A 864 1.89 39.57 -3.28
C LEU A 864 1.67 40.85 -4.10
N GLU A 865 2.04 42.02 -3.56
CA GLU A 865 1.96 43.29 -4.28
C GLU A 865 2.86 43.30 -5.52
N ARG A 866 4.07 42.76 -5.41
CA ARG A 866 4.98 42.63 -6.56
C ARG A 866 4.53 41.62 -7.60
N ILE A 867 3.98 40.49 -7.16
CA ILE A 867 3.38 39.49 -8.06
C ILE A 867 2.20 40.11 -8.81
N ALA A 868 1.34 40.88 -8.13
CA ALA A 868 0.21 41.56 -8.75
C ALA A 868 0.64 42.60 -9.80
N ASN A 869 1.80 43.24 -9.58
CA ASN A 869 2.40 44.21 -10.51
C ASN A 869 3.25 43.58 -11.63
N GLY A 870 3.41 42.25 -11.65
CA GLY A 870 4.19 41.53 -12.67
C GLY A 870 5.70 41.72 -12.57
N THR A 871 6.22 42.23 -11.45
CA THR A 871 7.65 42.40 -11.19
C THR A 871 8.25 41.12 -10.61
N ALA A 872 9.43 40.72 -11.10
CA ALA A 872 10.20 39.62 -10.54
C ALA A 872 10.66 39.95 -9.11
N ILE A 873 10.87 38.90 -8.31
CA ILE A 873 11.40 38.99 -6.96
C ILE A 873 12.74 38.27 -6.99
N GLU A 874 13.83 39.02 -6.94
CA GLU A 874 15.18 38.47 -6.98
C GLU A 874 15.73 38.33 -5.56
N ARG A 875 15.41 39.27 -4.67
CA ARG A 875 15.96 39.30 -3.31
C ARG A 875 14.96 39.85 -2.29
N ILE A 876 14.96 39.25 -1.12
CA ILE A 876 14.21 39.72 0.06
C ILE A 876 15.23 39.92 1.18
N ALA A 877 15.50 41.18 1.52
CA ALA A 877 16.37 41.56 2.62
C ALA A 877 15.54 42.08 3.79
N VAL A 878 15.79 41.56 4.99
CA VAL A 878 15.10 41.98 6.22
C VAL A 878 16.13 42.49 7.23
N ARG A 879 15.85 43.65 7.83
CA ARG A 879 16.68 44.29 8.85
C ARG A 879 15.81 44.82 9.99
N ALA A 880 16.42 45.17 11.12
CA ALA A 880 15.74 45.92 12.17
C ALA A 880 16.27 47.36 12.26
N SER A 881 15.38 48.32 12.46
CA SER A 881 15.75 49.71 12.72
C SER A 881 16.29 49.89 14.14
N GLU A 882 16.92 51.04 14.44
CA GLU A 882 17.38 51.37 15.81
C GLU A 882 16.22 51.42 16.84
N ALA A 883 14.98 51.59 16.38
CA ALA A 883 13.77 51.53 17.20
C ALA A 883 13.24 50.09 17.40
N GLY A 884 13.89 49.09 16.79
CA GLY A 884 13.50 47.69 16.84
C GLY A 884 12.34 47.32 15.91
N GLU A 885 11.97 48.17 14.95
CA GLU A 885 10.95 47.86 13.92
C GLU A 885 11.58 47.10 12.75
N PHE A 886 10.85 46.17 12.15
CA PHE A 886 11.36 45.37 11.02
C PHE A 886 11.21 46.15 9.71
N GLU A 887 12.32 46.29 8.99
CA GLU A 887 12.39 46.91 7.67
C GLU A 887 12.60 45.83 6.60
N TYR A 888 11.78 45.89 5.55
CA TYR A 888 11.77 44.90 4.48
C TYR A 888 12.11 45.57 3.16
N THR A 889 13.10 45.00 2.47
CA THR A 889 13.45 45.38 1.09
C THR A 889 13.26 44.17 0.20
N VAL A 890 12.16 44.14 -0.53
CA VAL A 890 11.95 43.19 -1.63
C VAL A 890 12.43 43.87 -2.91
N ALA A 891 13.41 43.26 -3.58
CA ALA A 891 14.09 43.76 -4.77
C ALA A 891 13.86 42.87 -6.00
#